data_AF-A0A662HE11-F1
#
_entry.id   AF-A0A662HE11-F1
#
_cell.length_a   1.000
_cell.length_b   1.000
_cell.length_c   1.000
_cell.angle_alpha   90.00
_cell.angle_beta   90.00
_cell.angle_gamma   90.00
#
_symmetry.space_group_name_H-M   'P 1'
#
loop_
_entity.id
_entity.type
_entity.pdbx_description
1 polymer ?
#
loop_
_entity_poly.entity_id
_entity_poly.type
_entity_poly.pdbx_seq_one_letter_code
_entity_poly.pdbx_strand_id
1 'polypeptide(L)'
;MRKIFLVLILAAVVIAAGVAYLFLTQGEKSSPPPVENGGKPPKPPEEKPPGKEGKFQISYEGEVYYVEELYMKNPLTGDKQRVKIYYKSEKLPAIILVPGRGGSLEKFERENLALYAASKGFVVLAFDPLGRGKSGGKPNDYGKLDQAFLYEVYKLAKSKSNGVVGILSFSFGVNMVAGALADYDMPIEFWIDWEGPVDRIFSQVYCGELTREELRSATDEMLDEARRRIMEKLAKGEKGSGDSCYNDDYWKEREAIRLVEKINKNEMKFYVRLQGLKDHIQPNYDHSIMMVNKMVDLGFKVRLNYGPCGLKYDRTLIKTFLIPIRDEPEALRKAVLIACELVHPRSKPYPIYVTIVMHNEEPPTYPDFTKNQTYYLWSRNQLLKFAELVHKYGAAFDWQSDWTFLKAVSIFDKGTVVQNTKGKNIVAYLYEDLGVSVDPHAHETVYNYADVAELIRMLGVSPSRVVGGFLYYPPDNPQGWEKFREPLKGSVYPSAVWKAEVLWGASTYHHQGLDLHASGVWKPKDRYHFITHDPGQPLIYVGGYRRSAMILGGLPELVMYAEEGVLEADKIYTVTVFVSQSMLTDDFIQAFEDYVLKPLKLYEEQGVVEWATLEEVAEIWKTKFGEQPNIFIALDEREKIRELFPP
;
A
#
# COMPACT_ATOMS: atom_id res chain seq x y z
N MET A 1 -17.64 -36.04 -41.53
CA MET A 1 -16.34 -36.75 -41.55
C MET A 1 -15.11 -35.83 -41.67
N ARG A 2 -15.09 -34.80 -42.53
CA ARG A 2 -13.91 -33.90 -42.68
C ARG A 2 -13.50 -33.08 -41.44
N LYS A 3 -14.44 -32.65 -40.57
CA LYS A 3 -14.11 -31.87 -39.36
C LYS A 3 -13.52 -32.72 -38.22
N ILE A 4 -13.92 -33.98 -38.08
CA ILE A 4 -13.37 -34.90 -37.08
C ILE A 4 -11.95 -35.33 -37.45
N PHE A 5 -11.69 -35.50 -38.76
CA PHE A 5 -10.36 -35.83 -39.27
C PHE A 5 -9.34 -34.69 -39.05
N LEU A 6 -9.79 -33.43 -39.16
CA LEU A 6 -8.93 -32.26 -38.91
C LEU A 6 -8.53 -32.13 -37.43
N VAL A 7 -9.46 -32.41 -36.52
CA VAL A 7 -9.21 -32.37 -35.06
C VAL A 7 -8.26 -33.49 -34.62
N LEU A 8 -8.38 -34.68 -35.21
CA LEU A 8 -7.46 -35.79 -34.94
C LEU A 8 -6.05 -35.54 -35.47
N ILE A 9 -5.91 -34.87 -36.62
CA ILE A 9 -4.59 -34.47 -37.15
C ILE A 9 -3.95 -33.41 -36.26
N LEU A 10 -4.71 -32.41 -35.81
CA LEU A 10 -4.21 -31.37 -34.89
C LEU A 10 -3.80 -31.97 -33.53
N ALA A 11 -4.58 -32.91 -32.98
CA ALA A 11 -4.22 -33.62 -31.76
C ALA A 11 -2.93 -34.46 -31.92
N ALA A 12 -2.78 -35.15 -33.06
CA ALA A 12 -1.57 -35.93 -33.36
C ALA A 12 -0.32 -35.04 -33.53
N VAL A 13 -0.45 -33.86 -34.13
CA VAL A 13 0.65 -32.90 -34.29
C VAL A 13 1.08 -32.31 -32.94
N VAL A 14 0.13 -32.01 -32.06
CA VAL A 14 0.43 -31.50 -30.70
C VAL A 14 1.11 -32.58 -29.83
N ILE A 15 0.67 -33.84 -29.94
CA ILE A 15 1.30 -34.96 -29.24
C ILE A 15 2.71 -35.23 -29.78
N ALA A 16 2.90 -35.20 -31.11
CA ALA A 16 4.22 -35.36 -31.72
C ALA A 16 5.19 -34.21 -31.34
N ALA A 17 4.70 -32.97 -31.25
CA ALA A 17 5.48 -31.82 -30.79
C ALA A 17 5.88 -31.94 -29.31
N GLY A 18 4.97 -32.42 -28.45
CA GLY A 18 5.24 -32.68 -27.03
C GLY A 18 6.27 -33.79 -26.80
N VAL A 19 6.21 -34.86 -27.60
CA VAL A 19 7.19 -35.96 -27.55
C VAL A 19 8.55 -35.52 -28.09
N ALA A 20 8.60 -34.75 -29.19
CA ALA A 20 9.85 -34.20 -29.71
C ALA A 20 10.52 -33.22 -28.73
N TYR A 21 9.74 -32.42 -27.99
CA TYR A 21 10.25 -31.55 -26.93
C TYR A 21 10.86 -32.35 -25.76
N LEU A 22 10.20 -33.44 -25.35
CA LEU A 22 10.74 -34.35 -24.33
C LEU A 22 12.06 -35.03 -24.77
N PHE A 23 12.18 -35.43 -26.03
CA PHE A 23 13.43 -35.99 -26.57
C PHE A 23 14.56 -34.95 -26.75
N LEU A 24 14.24 -33.69 -27.07
CA LEU A 24 15.23 -32.62 -27.21
C LEU A 24 15.73 -32.08 -25.86
N THR A 25 14.99 -32.31 -24.78
CA THR A 25 15.40 -31.93 -23.40
C THR A 25 16.10 -33.04 -22.62
N GLN A 26 16.27 -34.23 -23.21
CA GLN A 26 16.99 -35.35 -22.61
C GLN A 26 18.33 -35.63 -23.33
N GLY A 27 19.30 -34.76 -23.06
CA GLY A 27 20.72 -34.90 -23.38
C GLY A 27 21.36 -33.53 -23.12
N GLU A 28 22.15 -33.30 -22.07
CA GLU A 28 23.38 -34.00 -21.71
C GLU A 28 23.46 -34.31 -20.21
N LYS A 29 23.58 -35.60 -19.86
CA LYS A 29 24.17 -36.03 -18.59
C LYS A 29 25.63 -36.37 -18.87
N SER A 30 26.55 -35.44 -18.61
CA SER A 30 27.97 -35.73 -18.52
C SER A 30 28.28 -36.31 -17.13
N SER A 31 28.68 -37.58 -17.09
CA SER A 31 29.16 -38.26 -15.88
C SER A 31 30.46 -37.62 -15.37
N PRO A 32 30.64 -37.39 -14.05
CA PRO A 32 31.95 -37.06 -13.49
C PRO A 32 32.85 -38.31 -13.44
N PRO A 33 34.18 -38.15 -13.53
CA PRO A 33 35.12 -39.26 -13.42
C PRO A 33 35.20 -39.81 -11.98
N PRO A 34 35.68 -41.05 -11.79
CA PRO A 34 35.67 -41.73 -10.50
C PRO A 34 36.67 -41.09 -9.52
N VAL A 35 36.21 -40.81 -8.30
CA VAL A 35 37.05 -40.33 -7.20
C VAL A 35 37.62 -41.55 -6.45
N GLU A 36 38.93 -41.70 -6.49
CA GLU A 36 39.69 -42.61 -5.64
C GLU A 36 39.51 -42.25 -4.16
N ASN A 37 39.11 -43.24 -3.36
CA ASN A 37 39.14 -43.18 -1.90
C ASN A 37 40.59 -43.15 -1.40
N GLY A 38 41.06 -41.97 -1.03
CA GLY A 38 42.42 -41.79 -0.51
C GLY A 38 42.63 -40.44 0.18
N GLY A 39 41.84 -40.13 1.22
CA GLY A 39 42.06 -38.94 2.04
C GLY A 39 41.36 -39.05 3.38
N LYS A 40 42.12 -38.92 4.48
CA LYS A 40 41.60 -38.93 5.87
C LYS A 40 40.47 -37.89 6.05
N PRO A 41 39.54 -38.12 7.00
CA PRO A 41 38.44 -37.19 7.26
C PRO A 41 38.99 -35.76 7.49
N PRO A 42 38.35 -34.72 6.93
CA PRO A 42 38.73 -33.35 7.21
C PRO A 42 38.63 -33.11 8.72
N LYS A 43 39.69 -32.55 9.30
CA LYS A 43 39.69 -32.07 10.69
C LYS A 43 38.46 -31.18 10.91
N PRO A 44 37.86 -31.19 12.11
CA PRO A 44 36.83 -30.22 12.47
C PRO A 44 37.34 -28.81 12.12
N PRO A 45 36.49 -27.90 11.63
CA PRO A 45 36.92 -26.52 11.36
C PRO A 45 37.57 -26.00 12.64
N GLU A 46 38.83 -25.58 12.52
CA GLU A 46 39.55 -24.92 13.61
C GLU A 46 38.67 -23.79 14.14
N GLU A 47 38.50 -23.75 15.47
CA GLU A 47 37.89 -22.64 16.18
C GLU A 47 38.53 -21.34 15.67
N LYS A 48 37.77 -20.58 14.86
CA LYS A 48 38.14 -19.19 14.61
C LYS A 48 38.11 -18.50 15.97
N PRO A 49 39.19 -17.80 16.37
CA PRO A 49 39.23 -17.15 17.67
C PRO A 49 38.05 -16.17 17.77
N PRO A 50 37.43 -16.02 18.96
CA PRO A 50 36.34 -15.07 19.15
C PRO A 50 36.80 -13.68 18.67
N GLY A 51 35.91 -13.00 17.92
CA GLY A 51 36.15 -11.62 17.50
C GLY A 51 36.48 -10.79 18.74
N LYS A 52 37.58 -10.03 18.71
CA LYS A 52 38.00 -9.24 19.86
C LYS A 52 36.87 -8.28 20.25
N GLU A 53 36.37 -8.39 21.49
CA GLU A 53 35.58 -7.34 22.12
C GLU A 53 36.30 -6.01 21.95
N GLY A 54 35.57 -4.96 21.63
CA GLY A 54 36.20 -3.67 21.40
C GLY A 54 35.35 -2.67 20.67
N LYS A 55 35.78 -1.41 20.78
CA LYS A 55 35.24 -0.26 20.08
C LYS A 55 36.11 0.04 18.87
N PHE A 56 35.51 0.14 17.71
CA PHE A 56 36.19 0.47 16.46
C PHE A 56 35.47 1.60 15.73
N GLN A 57 36.23 2.37 14.95
CA GLN A 57 35.70 3.41 14.08
C GLN A 57 35.53 2.85 12.67
N ILE A 58 34.48 3.28 11.98
CA ILE A 58 34.21 2.95 10.58
C ILE A 58 33.76 4.22 9.85
N SER A 59 34.24 4.39 8.62
CA SER A 59 33.79 5.45 7.72
C SER A 59 32.62 4.94 6.88
N TYR A 60 31.50 5.65 6.88
CA TYR A 60 30.32 5.34 6.07
C TYR A 60 29.75 6.65 5.51
N GLU A 61 29.55 6.72 4.19
CA GLU A 61 29.06 7.92 3.49
C GLU A 61 29.83 9.22 3.85
N GLY A 62 31.15 9.12 4.08
CA GLY A 62 32.01 10.26 4.42
C GLY A 62 31.99 10.69 5.90
N GLU A 63 31.19 10.04 6.73
CA GLU A 63 31.06 10.30 8.16
C GLU A 63 31.66 9.17 9.01
N VAL A 64 32.12 9.50 10.22
CA VAL A 64 32.69 8.52 11.15
C VAL A 64 31.61 7.99 12.09
N TYR A 65 31.51 6.67 12.17
CA TYR A 65 30.66 5.93 13.09
C TYR A 65 31.50 5.06 14.01
N TYR A 66 30.94 4.75 15.18
CA TYR A 66 31.51 3.82 16.14
C TYR A 66 30.72 2.53 16.12
N VAL A 67 31.45 1.42 16.20
CA VAL A 67 30.87 0.11 16.41
C VAL A 67 31.51 -0.51 17.65
N GLU A 68 30.67 -0.98 18.56
CA GLU A 68 31.08 -1.70 19.76
C GLU A 68 30.60 -3.14 19.67
N GLU A 69 31.49 -4.09 19.91
CA GLU A 69 31.14 -5.51 20.08
C GLU A 69 31.40 -5.94 21.53
N LEU A 70 30.39 -6.52 22.16
CA LEU A 70 30.43 -6.97 23.55
C LEU A 70 29.65 -8.28 23.75
N TYR A 71 29.97 -8.99 24.84
CA TYR A 71 29.24 -10.19 25.26
C TYR A 71 28.53 -9.97 26.59
N MET A 72 27.20 -9.99 26.57
CA MET A 72 26.36 -9.87 27.76
C MET A 72 25.94 -11.24 28.26
N LYS A 73 25.75 -11.40 29.58
CA LYS A 73 25.24 -12.66 30.13
C LYS A 73 23.72 -12.71 30.01
N ASN A 74 23.19 -13.85 29.58
CA ASN A 74 21.78 -14.16 29.72
C ASN A 74 21.42 -14.23 31.21
N PRO A 75 20.40 -13.49 31.69
CA PRO A 75 20.09 -13.43 33.12
C PRO A 75 19.53 -14.76 33.67
N LEU A 76 19.01 -15.64 32.81
CA LEU A 76 18.39 -16.90 33.21
C LEU A 76 19.31 -18.11 33.01
N THR A 77 20.24 -18.08 32.06
CA THR A 77 21.17 -19.21 31.82
C THR A 77 22.61 -18.91 32.20
N GLY A 78 23.01 -17.63 32.26
CA GLY A 78 24.40 -17.21 32.46
C GLY A 78 25.28 -17.30 31.21
N ASP A 79 24.77 -17.87 30.10
CA ASP A 79 25.49 -17.95 28.82
C ASP A 79 25.81 -16.56 28.28
N LYS A 80 26.97 -16.42 27.63
CA LYS A 80 27.37 -15.17 26.99
C LYS A 80 26.74 -15.05 25.61
N GLN A 81 26.06 -13.95 25.36
CA GLN A 81 25.44 -13.62 24.09
C GLN A 81 26.03 -12.35 23.49
N ARG A 82 26.30 -12.38 22.19
CA ARG A 82 26.97 -11.30 21.45
C ARG A 82 25.98 -10.18 21.14
N VAL A 83 26.41 -8.94 21.38
CA VAL A 83 25.69 -7.71 21.02
C VAL A 83 26.65 -6.78 20.28
N LYS A 84 26.15 -6.13 19.23
CA LYS A 84 26.81 -5.04 18.54
C LYS A 84 26.00 -3.76 18.61
N ILE A 85 26.69 -2.64 18.79
CA ILE A 85 26.11 -1.29 18.81
C ILE A 85 26.75 -0.48 17.68
N TYR A 86 25.95 0.18 16.85
CA TYR A 86 26.39 1.08 15.77
C TYR A 86 25.84 2.47 16.03
N TYR A 87 26.69 3.49 16.08
CA TYR A 87 26.22 4.83 16.41
C TYR A 87 27.20 5.93 15.99
N LYS A 88 26.65 7.12 15.74
CA LYS A 88 27.43 8.37 15.61
C LYS A 88 27.55 9.11 16.93
N SER A 89 26.48 9.10 17.74
CA SER A 89 26.41 9.76 19.04
C SER A 89 25.46 9.02 19.96
N GLU A 90 25.81 8.88 21.24
CA GLU A 90 24.93 8.30 22.27
C GLU A 90 23.78 9.26 22.66
N LYS A 91 23.69 10.47 22.08
CA LYS A 91 22.56 11.41 22.28
C LYS A 91 21.38 11.14 21.35
N LEU A 92 21.48 10.14 20.50
CA LEU A 92 20.44 9.76 19.54
C LEU A 92 19.48 8.74 20.17
N PRO A 93 18.23 8.62 19.66
CA PRO A 93 17.34 7.51 20.02
C PRO A 93 17.93 6.15 19.63
N ALA A 94 17.54 5.08 20.31
CA ALA A 94 17.97 3.73 19.98
C ALA A 94 16.92 2.93 19.21
N ILE A 95 17.39 2.04 18.34
CA ILE A 95 16.59 0.95 17.78
C ILE A 95 17.26 -0.39 18.01
N ILE A 96 16.46 -1.40 18.37
CA ILE A 96 16.93 -2.78 18.49
C ILE A 96 16.44 -3.58 17.28
N LEU A 97 17.37 -4.23 16.60
CA LEU A 97 17.08 -5.12 15.47
C LEU A 97 16.96 -6.57 15.97
N VAL A 98 15.76 -7.13 15.89
CA VAL A 98 15.45 -8.48 16.38
C VAL A 98 15.34 -9.45 15.20
N PRO A 99 16.24 -10.45 15.08
CA PRO A 99 16.27 -11.33 13.92
C PRO A 99 15.09 -12.34 13.91
N GLY A 100 14.73 -12.84 12.73
CA GLY A 100 13.81 -13.97 12.55
C GLY A 100 14.43 -15.33 12.90
N ARG A 101 13.61 -16.39 13.00
CA ARG A 101 14.05 -17.72 13.47
C ARG A 101 15.27 -18.23 12.69
N GLY A 102 16.22 -18.83 13.42
CA GLY A 102 17.51 -19.27 12.88
C GLY A 102 18.48 -18.13 12.51
N GLY A 103 18.04 -16.86 12.59
CA GLY A 103 18.86 -15.69 12.33
C GLY A 103 19.73 -15.28 13.52
N SER A 104 20.72 -14.46 13.20
CA SER A 104 21.71 -13.84 14.07
C SER A 104 21.90 -12.38 13.64
N LEU A 105 22.71 -11.60 14.37
CA LEU A 105 22.98 -10.20 14.03
C LEU A 105 23.64 -10.03 12.65
N GLU A 106 24.30 -11.06 12.13
CA GLU A 106 24.97 -11.05 10.82
C GLU A 106 24.03 -10.71 9.67
N LYS A 107 22.72 -11.00 9.82
CA LYS A 107 21.71 -10.59 8.82
C LYS A 107 21.67 -9.08 8.61
N PHE A 108 21.86 -8.31 9.67
CA PHE A 108 21.82 -6.84 9.64
C PHE A 108 23.17 -6.21 9.27
N GLU A 109 24.25 -7.01 9.27
CA GLU A 109 25.55 -6.58 8.75
C GLU A 109 25.64 -6.67 7.23
N ARG A 110 24.80 -7.51 6.61
CA ARG A 110 24.69 -7.58 5.15
C ARG A 110 24.29 -6.23 4.59
N GLU A 111 24.95 -5.84 3.50
CA GLU A 111 24.68 -4.58 2.79
C GLU A 111 24.76 -3.32 3.69
N ASN A 112 25.50 -3.39 4.80
CA ASN A 112 25.63 -2.31 5.77
C ASN A 112 24.30 -1.83 6.37
N LEU A 113 23.28 -2.70 6.47
CA LEU A 113 21.93 -2.29 6.91
C LEU A 113 21.90 -1.68 8.34
N ALA A 114 22.68 -2.21 9.27
CA ALA A 114 22.81 -1.64 10.61
C ALA A 114 23.49 -0.26 10.61
N LEU A 115 24.47 -0.05 9.71
CA LEU A 115 25.10 1.26 9.52
C LEU A 115 24.19 2.25 8.81
N TYR A 116 23.39 1.80 7.84
CA TYR A 116 22.34 2.60 7.23
C TYR A 116 21.37 3.12 8.29
N ALA A 117 20.91 2.25 9.19
CA ALA A 117 20.05 2.68 10.28
C ALA A 117 20.75 3.69 11.22
N ALA A 118 22.03 3.49 11.51
CA ALA A 118 22.80 4.46 12.29
C ALA A 118 22.97 5.81 11.56
N SER A 119 23.10 5.79 10.22
CA SER A 119 23.19 7.01 9.42
C SER A 119 21.89 7.81 9.38
N LYS A 120 20.75 7.16 9.65
CA LYS A 120 19.43 7.81 9.82
C LYS A 120 19.19 8.39 11.22
N GLY A 121 20.23 8.46 12.06
CA GLY A 121 20.16 9.17 13.34
C GLY A 121 19.78 8.28 14.51
N PHE A 122 20.13 7.00 14.47
CA PHE A 122 19.89 6.06 15.58
C PHE A 122 21.18 5.52 16.20
N VAL A 123 21.09 5.15 17.47
CA VAL A 123 21.94 4.14 18.10
C VAL A 123 21.34 2.77 17.79
N VAL A 124 22.02 1.95 17.00
CA VAL A 124 21.47 0.68 16.51
C VAL A 124 22.07 -0.47 17.29
N LEU A 125 21.24 -1.28 17.94
CA LEU A 125 21.66 -2.50 18.62
C LEU A 125 21.20 -3.72 17.82
N ALA A 126 22.11 -4.65 17.59
CA ALA A 126 21.81 -5.96 17.01
C ALA A 126 22.50 -7.03 17.84
N PHE A 127 21.89 -8.21 17.97
CA PHE A 127 22.40 -9.25 18.85
C PHE A 127 22.17 -10.65 18.29
N ASP A 128 22.98 -11.58 18.79
CA ASP A 128 22.87 -13.00 18.50
C ASP A 128 21.99 -13.67 19.58
N PRO A 129 20.82 -14.23 19.22
CA PRO A 129 19.99 -14.98 20.16
C PRO A 129 20.73 -16.18 20.78
N LEU A 130 20.16 -16.80 21.81
CA LEU A 130 20.83 -17.86 22.57
C LEU A 130 21.20 -19.02 21.64
N GLY A 131 22.44 -19.51 21.72
CA GLY A 131 22.96 -20.60 20.90
C GLY A 131 23.02 -20.33 19.39
N ARG A 132 23.00 -19.06 18.95
CA ARG A 132 23.07 -18.67 17.54
C ARG A 132 24.24 -17.74 17.26
N GLY A 133 24.68 -17.70 15.99
CA GLY A 133 25.82 -16.87 15.59
C GLY A 133 27.05 -17.19 16.45
N LYS A 134 27.53 -16.19 17.19
CA LYS A 134 28.65 -16.35 18.13
C LYS A 134 28.21 -16.39 19.61
N SER A 135 26.91 -16.43 19.89
CA SER A 135 26.38 -16.58 21.24
C SER A 135 26.48 -18.02 21.74
N GLY A 136 26.79 -18.18 23.03
CA GLY A 136 26.77 -19.47 23.72
C GLY A 136 25.36 -19.96 24.04
N GLY A 137 25.26 -21.14 24.65
CA GLY A 137 24.00 -21.77 25.05
C GLY A 137 23.35 -22.61 23.95
N LYS A 138 22.09 -23.02 24.19
CA LYS A 138 21.27 -23.78 23.22
C LYS A 138 20.14 -22.88 22.69
N PRO A 139 19.77 -22.99 21.40
CA PRO A 139 18.62 -22.27 20.86
C PRO A 139 17.37 -22.46 21.71
N ASN A 140 16.75 -21.35 22.11
CA ASN A 140 15.48 -21.34 22.85
C ASN A 140 14.29 -20.92 21.97
N ASP A 141 14.51 -20.69 20.68
CA ASP A 141 13.49 -20.34 19.70
C ASP A 141 12.49 -19.29 20.20
N TYR A 142 13.02 -18.23 20.80
CA TYR A 142 12.31 -17.02 21.18
C TYR A 142 11.33 -17.15 22.34
N GLY A 143 11.44 -18.22 23.13
CA GLY A 143 10.77 -18.31 24.42
C GLY A 143 11.46 -17.48 25.51
N LYS A 144 11.14 -17.78 26.78
CA LYS A 144 11.50 -16.94 27.95
C LYS A 144 12.98 -16.59 28.08
N LEU A 145 13.89 -17.51 27.74
CA LEU A 145 15.33 -17.26 27.83
C LEU A 145 15.81 -16.17 26.85
N ASP A 146 15.27 -16.15 25.64
CA ASP A 146 15.60 -15.14 24.64
C ASP A 146 14.89 -13.81 24.95
N GLN A 147 13.65 -13.87 25.45
CA GLN A 147 12.86 -12.70 25.88
C GLN A 147 13.56 -11.95 27.03
N ALA A 148 14.06 -12.69 28.02
CA ALA A 148 14.83 -12.13 29.12
C ALA A 148 16.12 -11.43 28.64
N PHE A 149 16.77 -11.99 27.61
CA PHE A 149 17.95 -11.37 27.03
C PHE A 149 17.61 -10.12 26.21
N LEU A 150 16.50 -10.11 25.46
CA LEU A 150 16.02 -8.91 24.77
C LEU A 150 15.80 -7.77 25.76
N TYR A 151 15.28 -8.05 26.96
CA TYR A 151 15.16 -7.06 28.01
C TYR A 151 16.52 -6.51 28.50
N GLU A 152 17.56 -7.33 28.58
CA GLU A 152 18.92 -6.85 28.86
C GLU A 152 19.45 -5.94 27.73
N VAL A 153 19.20 -6.30 26.46
CA VAL A 153 19.54 -5.46 25.30
C VAL A 153 18.77 -4.13 25.33
N TYR A 154 17.50 -4.14 25.74
CA TYR A 154 16.71 -2.92 25.98
C TYR A 154 17.34 -2.01 27.02
N LYS A 155 17.74 -2.55 28.18
CA LYS A 155 18.41 -1.74 29.22
C LYS A 155 19.72 -1.14 28.71
N LEU A 156 20.49 -1.93 27.95
CA LEU A 156 21.71 -1.43 27.30
C LEU A 156 21.37 -0.30 26.31
N ALA A 157 20.39 -0.50 25.43
CA ALA A 157 19.94 0.49 24.45
C ALA A 157 19.55 1.81 25.14
N LYS A 158 18.77 1.73 26.23
CA LYS A 158 18.35 2.90 27.02
C LYS A 158 19.54 3.63 27.63
N SER A 159 20.55 2.91 28.12
CA SER A 159 21.76 3.51 28.70
C SER A 159 22.73 4.11 27.66
N LYS A 160 22.68 3.62 26.42
CA LYS A 160 23.59 4.00 25.33
C LYS A 160 22.97 4.98 24.33
N SER A 161 21.82 5.54 24.68
CA SER A 161 21.03 6.47 23.86
C SER A 161 20.52 7.62 24.72
N ASN A 162 19.70 8.49 24.13
CA ASN A 162 18.96 9.50 24.89
C ASN A 162 17.80 8.95 25.73
N GLY A 163 17.64 7.62 25.81
CA GLY A 163 16.61 6.94 26.59
C GLY A 163 15.34 6.58 25.81
N VAL A 164 15.16 7.10 24.58
CA VAL A 164 14.10 6.67 23.66
C VAL A 164 14.54 5.39 22.96
N VAL A 165 13.71 4.34 23.03
CA VAL A 165 14.01 3.04 22.42
C VAL A 165 12.84 2.58 21.57
N GLY A 166 13.12 2.13 20.35
CA GLY A 166 12.18 1.41 19.49
C GLY A 166 12.71 0.03 19.12
N ILE A 167 11.82 -0.83 18.60
CA ILE A 167 12.18 -2.19 18.19
C ILE A 167 11.74 -2.44 16.76
N LEU A 168 12.65 -2.98 15.96
CA LEU A 168 12.36 -3.51 14.63
C LEU A 168 12.51 -5.03 14.67
N SER A 169 11.42 -5.77 14.48
CA SER A 169 11.45 -7.23 14.42
C SER A 169 11.15 -7.76 13.03
N PHE A 170 11.76 -8.91 12.72
CA PHE A 170 11.64 -9.56 11.43
C PHE A 170 11.17 -11.00 11.62
N SER A 171 10.17 -11.41 10.85
CA SER A 171 9.67 -12.78 10.84
C SER A 171 9.34 -13.27 12.27
N PHE A 172 9.82 -14.45 12.66
CA PHE A 172 9.55 -15.03 13.98
C PHE A 172 9.99 -14.15 15.17
N GLY A 173 10.80 -13.11 14.96
CA GLY A 173 11.18 -12.15 15.99
C GLY A 173 10.00 -11.48 16.69
N VAL A 174 8.84 -11.40 16.03
CA VAL A 174 7.57 -10.92 16.62
C VAL A 174 7.25 -11.59 17.97
N ASN A 175 7.54 -12.89 18.09
CA ASN A 175 7.24 -13.68 19.29
C ASN A 175 8.19 -13.38 20.45
N MET A 176 9.45 -13.05 20.16
CA MET A 176 10.41 -12.60 21.17
C MET A 176 10.00 -11.23 21.73
N VAL A 177 9.63 -10.30 20.85
CA VAL A 177 9.25 -8.94 21.25
C VAL A 177 7.93 -8.95 22.04
N ALA A 178 6.92 -9.67 21.56
CA ALA A 178 5.64 -9.79 22.24
C ALA A 178 5.78 -10.36 23.66
N GLY A 179 6.61 -11.39 23.83
CA GLY A 179 6.88 -11.98 25.15
C GLY A 179 7.63 -11.02 26.07
N ALA A 180 8.68 -10.37 25.57
CA ALA A 180 9.43 -9.40 26.35
C ALA A 180 8.56 -8.22 26.84
N LEU A 181 7.71 -7.66 25.97
CA LEU A 181 6.76 -6.60 26.34
C LEU A 181 5.67 -7.08 27.31
N ALA A 182 5.34 -8.38 27.30
CA ALA A 182 4.32 -8.94 28.17
C ALA A 182 4.83 -9.22 29.59
N ASP A 183 6.12 -9.54 29.74
CA ASP A 183 6.67 -10.02 31.01
C ASP A 183 7.59 -9.02 31.74
N TYR A 184 8.06 -7.98 31.04
CA TYR A 184 9.04 -7.02 31.57
C TYR A 184 8.54 -5.57 31.41
N ASP A 185 9.00 -4.70 32.32
CA ASP A 185 8.85 -3.24 32.24
C ASP A 185 9.81 -2.71 31.17
N MET A 186 9.33 -2.68 29.93
CA MET A 186 10.09 -2.42 28.71
C MET A 186 9.40 -1.35 27.85
N PRO A 187 9.21 -0.11 28.36
CA PRO A 187 8.51 0.93 27.62
C PRO A 187 9.32 1.35 26.39
N ILE A 188 8.70 1.23 25.22
CA ILE A 188 9.23 1.56 23.90
C ILE A 188 8.34 2.58 23.18
N GLU A 189 8.98 3.40 22.34
CA GLU A 189 8.30 4.41 21.53
C GLU A 189 7.51 3.77 20.38
N PHE A 190 8.09 2.76 19.75
CA PHE A 190 7.45 2.04 18.65
C PHE A 190 7.96 0.61 18.53
N TRP A 191 7.09 -0.23 17.99
CA TRP A 191 7.42 -1.56 17.51
C TRP A 191 7.00 -1.68 16.03
N ILE A 192 7.98 -1.87 15.15
CA ILE A 192 7.74 -2.13 13.73
C ILE A 192 8.09 -3.59 13.46
N ASP A 193 7.12 -4.37 13.01
CA ASP A 193 7.27 -5.80 12.78
C ASP A 193 7.08 -6.14 11.31
N TRP A 194 8.03 -6.86 10.71
CA TRP A 194 7.97 -7.31 9.33
C TRP A 194 7.56 -8.77 9.23
N GLU A 195 6.35 -9.01 8.72
CA GLU A 195 5.82 -10.33 8.32
C GLU A 195 5.92 -11.42 9.41
N GLY A 196 5.80 -11.05 10.68
CA GLY A 196 5.94 -12.01 11.77
C GLY A 196 4.74 -12.96 11.91
N PRO A 197 4.93 -14.30 11.91
CA PRO A 197 3.85 -15.23 12.19
C PRO A 197 3.48 -15.15 13.68
N VAL A 198 2.19 -14.95 13.94
CA VAL A 198 1.70 -14.58 15.27
C VAL A 198 1.16 -15.73 16.11
N ASP A 199 1.02 -16.90 15.51
CA ASP A 199 0.60 -18.12 16.18
C ASP A 199 1.28 -19.37 15.60
N ARG A 200 1.00 -20.52 16.20
CA ARG A 200 1.57 -21.79 15.75
C ARG A 200 1.08 -22.27 14.38
N ILE A 201 -0.07 -21.78 13.89
CA ILE A 201 -0.62 -22.15 12.58
C ILE A 201 0.24 -21.60 11.46
N PHE A 202 0.68 -20.35 11.59
CA PHE A 202 1.64 -19.72 10.67
C PHE A 202 3.10 -20.04 11.00
N SER A 203 3.31 -20.92 11.97
CA SER A 203 4.62 -21.39 12.42
C SER A 203 4.78 -22.91 12.27
N GLN A 204 3.90 -23.56 11.51
CA GLN A 204 3.87 -25.03 11.34
C GLN A 204 5.16 -25.62 10.77
N VAL A 205 5.88 -24.85 9.94
CA VAL A 205 7.23 -25.19 9.46
C VAL A 205 8.18 -25.52 10.61
N TYR A 206 7.92 -24.93 11.77
CA TYR A 206 8.78 -25.06 12.90
C TYR A 206 8.32 -26.02 13.98
N CYS A 207 7.11 -26.58 13.85
CA CYS A 207 6.65 -27.67 14.71
C CYS A 207 6.61 -29.02 13.98
N GLY A 208 7.04 -29.04 12.71
CA GLY A 208 7.16 -30.24 11.88
C GLY A 208 5.87 -30.72 11.22
N GLU A 209 4.75 -29.97 11.32
CA GLU A 209 3.48 -30.36 10.71
C GLU A 209 3.47 -30.15 9.19
N LEU A 210 4.18 -29.13 8.70
CA LEU A 210 4.31 -28.82 7.28
C LEU A 210 5.77 -28.48 6.95
N THR A 211 6.24 -28.82 5.76
CA THR A 211 7.46 -28.26 5.18
C THR A 211 7.26 -26.80 4.79
N ARG A 212 8.36 -26.09 4.50
CA ARG A 212 8.30 -24.69 4.05
C ARG A 212 7.56 -24.55 2.72
N GLU A 213 7.76 -25.49 1.82
CA GLU A 213 7.10 -25.55 0.52
C GLU A 213 5.59 -25.79 0.69
N GLU A 214 5.22 -26.77 1.54
CA GLU A 214 3.81 -27.05 1.82
C GLU A 214 3.10 -25.86 2.44
N LEU A 215 3.69 -25.22 3.46
CA LEU A 215 3.09 -24.05 4.10
C LEU A 215 2.91 -22.90 3.11
N ARG A 216 3.90 -22.61 2.26
CA ARG A 216 3.80 -21.56 1.22
C ARG A 216 2.69 -21.80 0.20
N SER A 217 2.33 -23.06 -0.01
CA SER A 217 1.29 -23.48 -0.94
C SER A 217 -0.06 -23.78 -0.26
N ALA A 218 -0.14 -23.66 1.06
CA ALA A 218 -1.34 -24.02 1.81
C ALA A 218 -2.49 -23.07 1.44
N THR A 219 -3.66 -23.65 1.17
CA THR A 219 -4.88 -22.86 0.97
C THR A 219 -5.44 -22.38 2.30
N ASP A 220 -6.33 -21.40 2.23
CA ASP A 220 -7.06 -20.91 3.40
C ASP A 220 -7.79 -22.06 4.12
N GLU A 221 -8.45 -22.96 3.39
CA GLU A 221 -9.13 -24.12 3.96
C GLU A 221 -8.18 -25.08 4.67
N MET A 222 -6.98 -25.29 4.12
CA MET A 222 -5.97 -26.15 4.75
C MET A 222 -5.50 -25.59 6.10
N LEU A 223 -5.31 -24.27 6.17
CA LEU A 223 -4.92 -23.59 7.40
C LEU A 223 -6.04 -23.59 8.44
N ASP A 224 -7.28 -23.35 8.01
CA ASP A 224 -8.46 -23.39 8.88
C ASP A 224 -8.69 -24.80 9.44
N GLU A 225 -8.51 -25.84 8.62
CA GLU A 225 -8.57 -27.23 9.06
C GLU A 225 -7.46 -27.56 10.06
N ALA A 226 -6.21 -27.14 9.78
CA ALA A 226 -5.09 -27.34 10.69
C ALA A 226 -5.35 -26.67 12.05
N ARG A 227 -5.88 -25.44 12.03
CA ARG A 227 -6.29 -24.70 13.23
C ARG A 227 -7.35 -25.47 14.01
N ARG A 228 -8.43 -25.93 13.35
CA ARG A 228 -9.48 -26.72 14.00
C ARG A 228 -8.93 -28.00 14.61
N ARG A 229 -8.17 -28.78 13.85
CA ARG A 229 -7.55 -30.04 14.30
C ARG A 229 -6.67 -29.85 15.54
N ILE A 230 -5.79 -28.85 15.51
CA ILE A 230 -4.88 -28.56 16.64
C ILE A 230 -5.68 -28.16 17.87
N MET A 231 -6.64 -27.25 17.72
CA MET A 231 -7.46 -26.78 18.85
C MET A 231 -8.31 -27.90 19.46
N GLU A 232 -8.91 -28.79 18.65
CA GLU A 232 -9.67 -29.94 19.14
C GLU A 232 -8.80 -30.92 19.93
N LYS A 233 -7.58 -31.18 19.47
CA LYS A 233 -6.64 -32.06 20.16
C LYS A 233 -6.18 -31.48 21.48
N LEU A 234 -5.87 -30.19 21.52
CA LEU A 234 -5.53 -29.48 22.76
C LEU A 234 -6.71 -29.49 23.75
N ALA A 235 -7.94 -29.30 23.28
CA ALA A 235 -9.14 -29.37 24.12
C ALA A 235 -9.37 -30.76 24.71
N LYS A 236 -8.93 -31.82 24.03
CA LYS A 236 -8.94 -33.21 24.52
C LYS A 236 -7.77 -33.54 25.46
N GLY A 237 -6.90 -32.56 25.76
CA GLY A 237 -5.76 -32.72 26.67
C GLY A 237 -4.54 -33.41 26.06
N GLU A 238 -4.44 -33.49 24.73
CA GLU A 238 -3.26 -34.03 24.05
C GLU A 238 -2.03 -33.16 24.37
N LYS A 239 -0.95 -33.78 24.85
CA LYS A 239 0.31 -33.10 25.19
C LYS A 239 1.39 -33.52 24.20
N GLY A 240 1.63 -32.68 23.20
CA GLY A 240 2.80 -32.84 22.32
C GLY A 240 4.10 -32.70 23.11
N SER A 241 5.18 -33.28 22.60
CA SER A 241 6.52 -33.12 23.16
C SER A 241 7.33 -32.07 22.39
N GLY A 242 8.34 -31.48 23.02
CA GLY A 242 9.26 -30.55 22.35
C GLY A 242 8.55 -29.33 21.76
N ASP A 243 8.85 -29.02 20.50
CA ASP A 243 8.28 -27.90 19.73
C ASP A 243 7.04 -28.27 18.92
N SER A 244 6.48 -29.47 19.13
CA SER A 244 5.26 -29.93 18.46
C SER A 244 4.11 -28.92 18.56
N CYS A 245 3.29 -28.81 17.51
CA CYS A 245 2.13 -27.91 17.49
C CYS A 245 1.08 -28.27 18.56
N TYR A 246 1.10 -29.50 19.08
CA TYR A 246 0.25 -29.97 20.17
C TYR A 246 0.85 -29.74 21.56
N ASN A 247 2.04 -29.13 21.67
CA ASN A 247 2.62 -28.76 22.95
C ASN A 247 2.21 -27.33 23.35
N ASP A 248 1.06 -27.18 24.00
CA ASP A 248 0.60 -25.85 24.43
C ASP A 248 1.53 -25.17 25.45
N ASP A 249 2.22 -25.94 26.28
CA ASP A 249 3.19 -25.39 27.24
C ASP A 249 4.40 -24.74 26.56
N TYR A 250 4.82 -25.27 25.41
CA TYR A 250 5.88 -24.67 24.59
C TYR A 250 5.41 -23.39 23.88
N TRP A 251 4.20 -23.42 23.32
CA TRP A 251 3.67 -22.34 22.49
C TRP A 251 3.04 -21.19 23.28
N LYS A 252 2.56 -21.40 24.51
CA LYS A 252 1.96 -20.34 25.34
C LYS A 252 2.89 -19.15 25.62
N GLU A 253 4.20 -19.36 25.53
CA GLU A 253 5.23 -18.31 25.67
C GLU A 253 5.82 -17.85 24.33
N ARG A 254 5.32 -18.35 23.18
CA ARG A 254 5.84 -18.08 21.83
C ARG A 254 4.78 -17.68 20.81
N GLU A 255 3.52 -17.51 21.21
CA GLU A 255 2.46 -17.04 20.31
C GLU A 255 2.18 -15.56 20.57
N ALA A 256 2.71 -14.69 19.70
CA ALA A 256 2.53 -13.25 19.80
C ALA A 256 1.06 -12.86 19.98
N ILE A 257 0.14 -13.51 19.27
CA ILE A 257 -1.31 -13.21 19.34
C ILE A 257 -1.89 -13.39 20.76
N ARG A 258 -1.33 -14.30 21.57
CA ARG A 258 -1.71 -14.51 22.97
C ARG A 258 -0.97 -13.56 23.90
N LEU A 259 0.31 -13.29 23.61
CA LEU A 259 1.18 -12.49 24.47
C LEU A 259 0.79 -11.01 24.44
N VAL A 260 0.34 -10.49 23.30
CA VAL A 260 -0.09 -9.08 23.18
C VAL A 260 -1.25 -8.71 24.09
N GLU A 261 -2.08 -9.66 24.51
CA GLU A 261 -3.17 -9.43 25.47
C GLU A 261 -2.67 -9.04 26.86
N LYS A 262 -1.42 -9.38 27.18
CA LYS A 262 -0.78 -9.13 28.48
C LYS A 262 0.07 -7.86 28.46
N ILE A 263 0.37 -7.32 27.28
CA ILE A 263 1.17 -6.10 27.14
C ILE A 263 0.38 -4.93 27.73
N ASN A 264 0.97 -4.24 28.70
CA ASN A 264 0.39 -3.02 29.23
C ASN A 264 0.48 -1.92 28.14
N LYS A 265 -0.60 -1.12 27.99
CA LYS A 265 -0.66 -0.04 26.99
C LYS A 265 0.48 0.98 27.10
N ASN A 266 1.08 1.10 28.28
CA ASN A 266 2.20 2.01 28.51
C ASN A 266 3.54 1.45 28.00
N GLU A 267 3.63 0.15 27.73
CA GLU A 267 4.86 -0.49 27.26
C GLU A 267 5.16 -0.15 25.80
N MET A 268 4.15 0.21 25.01
CA MET A 268 4.33 0.47 23.58
C MET A 268 3.35 1.51 23.09
N LYS A 269 3.87 2.64 22.59
CA LYS A 269 3.03 3.73 22.10
C LYS A 269 2.48 3.48 20.69
N PHE A 270 3.28 2.89 19.80
CA PHE A 270 2.91 2.66 18.40
C PHE A 270 3.33 1.27 17.91
N TYR A 271 2.43 0.61 17.17
CA TYR A 271 2.74 -0.62 16.45
C TYR A 271 2.53 -0.44 14.94
N VAL A 272 3.51 -0.84 14.15
CA VAL A 272 3.42 -0.85 12.69
C VAL A 272 3.71 -2.26 12.20
N ARG A 273 2.73 -2.85 11.52
CA ARG A 273 2.93 -4.12 10.82
C ARG A 273 3.37 -3.83 9.39
N LEU A 274 4.56 -4.27 9.01
CA LEU A 274 5.00 -4.29 7.63
C LEU A 274 4.65 -5.64 6.99
N GLN A 275 3.99 -5.57 5.83
CA GLN A 275 3.60 -6.73 5.04
C GLN A 275 3.87 -6.45 3.56
N GLY A 276 4.67 -7.31 2.93
CA GLY A 276 4.86 -7.31 1.50
C GLY A 276 3.71 -7.99 0.76
N LEU A 277 3.59 -7.66 -0.53
CA LEU A 277 2.62 -8.29 -1.42
C LEU A 277 2.84 -9.81 -1.52
N LYS A 278 4.09 -10.26 -1.46
CA LYS A 278 4.45 -11.66 -1.36
C LYS A 278 5.20 -11.86 -0.05
N ASP A 279 4.55 -12.55 0.88
CA ASP A 279 5.16 -12.88 2.15
C ASP A 279 6.40 -13.77 1.96
N HIS A 280 7.43 -13.55 2.77
CA HIS A 280 8.68 -14.30 2.71
C HIS A 280 8.51 -15.78 3.11
N ILE A 281 7.47 -16.14 3.87
CA ILE A 281 7.17 -17.52 4.30
C ILE A 281 5.71 -17.90 4.16
N GLN A 282 4.79 -17.03 4.58
CA GLN A 282 3.38 -17.38 4.77
C GLN A 282 2.61 -17.43 3.45
N PRO A 283 1.58 -18.30 3.34
CA PRO A 283 0.82 -18.44 2.10
C PRO A 283 -0.15 -17.27 1.86
N ASN A 284 -0.59 -16.61 2.92
CA ASN A 284 -1.58 -15.54 2.88
C ASN A 284 -1.24 -14.46 3.93
N TYR A 285 -2.14 -13.49 4.11
CA TYR A 285 -1.93 -12.34 5.00
C TYR A 285 -2.64 -12.44 6.36
N ASP A 286 -3.25 -13.59 6.68
CA ASP A 286 -4.08 -13.73 7.87
C ASP A 286 -3.30 -13.46 9.15
N HIS A 287 -2.04 -13.87 9.21
CA HIS A 287 -1.18 -13.59 10.36
C HIS A 287 -1.02 -12.07 10.61
N SER A 288 -0.92 -11.27 9.55
CA SER A 288 -0.91 -9.80 9.63
C SER A 288 -2.27 -9.23 10.01
N ILE A 289 -3.34 -9.74 9.40
CA ILE A 289 -4.73 -9.32 9.69
C ILE A 289 -5.05 -9.58 11.16
N MET A 290 -4.79 -10.79 11.65
CA MET A 290 -5.04 -11.21 13.03
C MET A 290 -4.31 -10.31 14.02
N MET A 291 -3.02 -10.06 13.79
CA MET A 291 -2.22 -9.24 14.68
C MET A 291 -2.72 -7.79 14.71
N VAL A 292 -2.90 -7.17 13.55
CA VAL A 292 -3.33 -5.77 13.45
C VAL A 292 -4.71 -5.59 14.09
N ASN A 293 -5.68 -6.43 13.71
CA ASN A 293 -7.04 -6.34 14.24
C ASN A 293 -7.07 -6.55 15.75
N LYS A 294 -6.30 -7.53 16.26
CA LYS A 294 -6.22 -7.79 17.70
C LYS A 294 -5.63 -6.61 18.46
N MET A 295 -4.57 -5.99 17.94
CA MET A 295 -3.95 -4.83 18.58
C MET A 295 -4.88 -3.61 18.54
N VAL A 296 -5.65 -3.43 17.46
CA VAL A 296 -6.71 -2.41 17.39
C VAL A 296 -7.80 -2.68 18.43
N ASP A 297 -8.25 -3.93 18.57
CA ASP A 297 -9.26 -4.32 19.58
C ASP A 297 -8.81 -4.08 21.01
N LEU A 298 -7.52 -4.28 21.27
CA LEU A 298 -6.91 -3.97 22.57
C LEU A 298 -6.74 -2.45 22.76
N GLY A 299 -6.98 -1.63 21.73
CA GLY A 299 -6.91 -0.17 21.78
C GLY A 299 -5.49 0.37 21.73
N PHE A 300 -4.56 -0.33 21.07
CA PHE A 300 -3.25 0.20 20.72
C PHE A 300 -3.33 1.09 19.48
N LYS A 301 -2.40 2.04 19.35
CA LYS A 301 -2.24 2.82 18.13
C LYS A 301 -1.47 1.99 17.10
N VAL A 302 -2.19 1.49 16.10
CA VAL A 302 -1.70 0.46 15.18
C VAL A 302 -1.97 0.86 13.74
N ARG A 303 -1.07 0.52 12.82
CA ARG A 303 -1.35 0.51 11.39
C ARG A 303 -0.66 -0.65 10.66
N LEU A 304 -1.16 -0.95 9.46
CA LEU A 304 -0.52 -1.84 8.49
C LEU A 304 0.15 -1.00 7.40
N ASN A 305 1.46 -1.20 7.18
CA ASN A 305 2.26 -0.42 6.23
C ASN A 305 2.00 1.08 6.41
N TYR A 306 1.51 1.72 5.35
CA TYR A 306 1.17 3.13 5.26
C TYR A 306 -0.34 3.38 5.36
N GLY A 307 -1.12 2.37 5.75
CA GLY A 307 -2.55 2.48 6.04
C GLY A 307 -2.86 3.42 7.21
N PRO A 308 -4.12 3.87 7.35
CA PRO A 308 -4.50 4.76 8.44
C PRO A 308 -4.41 4.01 9.77
N CYS A 309 -4.10 4.74 10.84
CA CYS A 309 -4.10 4.18 12.19
C CYS A 309 -5.51 3.70 12.59
N GLY A 310 -5.61 2.58 13.30
CA GLY A 310 -6.87 2.05 13.84
C GLY A 310 -7.73 1.29 12.82
N LEU A 311 -7.32 1.20 11.56
CA LEU A 311 -8.06 0.43 10.55
C LEU A 311 -7.95 -1.08 10.83
N LYS A 312 -9.08 -1.77 10.71
CA LYS A 312 -9.14 -3.24 10.70
C LYS A 312 -9.19 -3.74 9.27
N TYR A 313 -8.66 -4.95 9.07
CA TYR A 313 -8.50 -5.55 7.76
C TYR A 313 -9.22 -6.89 7.66
N ASP A 314 -9.63 -7.23 6.45
CA ASP A 314 -9.95 -8.58 6.02
C ASP A 314 -9.04 -8.95 4.82
N ARG A 315 -9.23 -10.15 4.26
CA ARG A 315 -8.43 -10.65 3.12
C ARG A 315 -8.61 -9.82 1.85
N THR A 316 -9.67 -9.03 1.74
CA THR A 316 -9.97 -8.18 0.58
C THR A 316 -9.31 -6.82 0.76
N LEU A 317 -9.60 -6.14 1.87
CA LEU A 317 -9.13 -4.79 2.17
C LEU A 317 -7.61 -4.70 2.29
N ILE A 318 -6.97 -5.73 2.87
CA ILE A 318 -5.53 -5.70 3.12
C ILE A 318 -4.71 -5.39 1.87
N LYS A 319 -5.14 -5.90 0.71
CA LYS A 319 -4.43 -5.76 -0.57
C LYS A 319 -4.27 -4.31 -1.00
N THR A 320 -5.19 -3.44 -0.59
CA THR A 320 -5.13 -1.99 -0.85
C THR A 320 -3.87 -1.34 -0.27
N PHE A 321 -3.28 -1.92 0.78
CA PHE A 321 -2.19 -1.30 1.54
C PHE A 321 -0.84 -2.00 1.39
N LEU A 322 -0.66 -2.88 0.40
CA LEU A 322 0.58 -3.68 0.22
C LEU A 322 1.58 -3.07 -0.78
N ILE A 323 1.51 -1.76 -1.04
CA ILE A 323 2.21 -1.09 -2.14
C ILE A 323 3.64 -0.66 -1.77
N PRO A 324 4.55 -0.67 -2.75
CA PRO A 324 5.15 -1.87 -3.32
C PRO A 324 6.26 -2.38 -2.38
N ILE A 325 6.39 -3.69 -2.13
CA ILE A 325 7.56 -4.20 -1.39
C ILE A 325 8.11 -5.47 -2.04
N ARG A 326 9.41 -5.45 -2.36
CA ARG A 326 10.21 -6.60 -2.77
C ARG A 326 11.55 -6.57 -2.01
N ASP A 327 11.91 -7.73 -1.49
CA ASP A 327 13.07 -8.09 -0.66
C ASP A 327 13.16 -7.54 0.79
N GLU A 328 13.86 -8.29 1.65
CA GLU A 328 14.08 -8.03 3.08
C GLU A 328 14.91 -6.75 3.34
N PRO A 329 15.98 -6.45 2.55
CA PRO A 329 16.68 -5.18 2.64
C PRO A 329 15.75 -3.96 2.55
N GLU A 330 14.81 -3.97 1.61
CA GLU A 330 13.85 -2.87 1.45
C GLU A 330 12.93 -2.73 2.66
N ALA A 331 12.47 -3.85 3.23
CA ALA A 331 11.63 -3.84 4.42
C ALA A 331 12.31 -3.16 5.62
N LEU A 332 13.60 -3.43 5.85
CA LEU A 332 14.35 -2.77 6.92
C LEU A 332 14.56 -1.29 6.63
N ARG A 333 14.85 -0.90 5.38
CA ARG A 333 14.96 0.53 5.02
C ARG A 333 13.66 1.28 5.30
N LYS A 334 12.52 0.69 4.93
CA LYS A 334 11.19 1.24 5.23
C LYS A 334 10.91 1.31 6.73
N ALA A 335 11.22 0.25 7.46
CA ALA A 335 11.08 0.23 8.92
C ALA A 335 11.88 1.34 9.59
N VAL A 336 13.12 1.58 9.14
CA VAL A 336 13.95 2.70 9.60
C VAL A 336 13.35 4.05 9.23
N LEU A 337 12.84 4.22 8.00
CA LEU A 337 12.22 5.48 7.57
C LEU A 337 10.96 5.81 8.38
N ILE A 338 10.12 4.81 8.63
CA ILE A 338 8.93 4.94 9.49
C ILE A 338 9.35 5.24 10.94
N ALA A 339 10.37 4.54 11.46
CA ALA A 339 10.91 4.82 12.79
C ALA A 339 11.41 6.26 12.90
N CYS A 340 12.12 6.77 11.88
CA CYS A 340 12.54 8.16 11.83
C CYS A 340 11.35 9.09 11.91
N GLU A 341 10.28 8.81 11.17
CA GLU A 341 9.07 9.64 11.18
C GLU A 341 8.37 9.65 12.56
N LEU A 342 8.37 8.51 13.27
CA LEU A 342 7.75 8.43 14.60
C LEU A 342 8.55 9.17 15.69
N VAL A 343 9.88 9.26 15.56
CA VAL A 343 10.75 9.91 16.57
C VAL A 343 11.11 11.35 16.20
N HIS A 344 11.27 11.60 14.91
CA HIS A 344 11.65 12.87 14.32
C HIS A 344 10.65 13.20 13.20
N PRO A 345 9.40 13.60 13.57
CA PRO A 345 8.37 13.88 12.59
C PRO A 345 8.86 14.92 11.59
N ARG A 346 8.81 14.56 10.30
CA ARG A 346 9.15 15.49 9.22
C ARG A 346 7.93 16.34 8.93
N SER A 347 8.16 17.52 8.37
CA SER A 347 7.07 18.25 7.73
C SER A 347 6.58 17.39 6.56
N LYS A 348 5.33 16.95 6.63
CA LYS A 348 4.68 16.17 5.56
C LYS A 348 3.88 17.12 4.69
N PRO A 349 3.70 16.82 3.40
CA PRO A 349 2.87 17.60 2.50
C PRO A 349 1.37 17.38 2.74
N TYR A 350 0.97 17.14 3.99
CA TYR A 350 -0.41 16.90 4.35
C TYR A 350 -1.15 18.24 4.53
N PRO A 351 -2.44 18.30 4.17
CA PRO A 351 -3.23 17.18 3.64
C PRO A 351 -2.96 16.91 2.15
N ILE A 352 -3.05 15.63 1.75
CA ILE A 352 -3.20 15.25 0.33
C ILE A 352 -4.66 15.48 -0.05
N TYR A 353 -4.91 16.22 -1.12
CA TYR A 353 -6.26 16.54 -1.58
C TYR A 353 -6.87 15.38 -2.35
N VAL A 354 -8.05 14.92 -1.93
CA VAL A 354 -8.74 13.76 -2.51
C VAL A 354 -10.05 14.20 -3.15
N THR A 355 -10.35 13.67 -4.33
CA THR A 355 -11.63 13.87 -5.03
C THR A 355 -12.17 12.54 -5.54
N ILE A 356 -13.47 12.28 -5.38
CA ILE A 356 -14.14 11.21 -6.12
C ILE A 356 -14.53 11.79 -7.48
N VAL A 357 -14.17 11.12 -8.57
CA VAL A 357 -14.53 11.54 -9.93
C VAL A 357 -15.30 10.41 -10.60
N MET A 358 -16.40 10.75 -11.28
CA MET A 358 -17.19 9.76 -12.02
C MET A 358 -17.51 10.20 -13.44
N HIS A 359 -17.42 9.26 -14.38
CA HIS A 359 -17.89 9.45 -15.76
C HIS A 359 -19.13 8.61 -16.08
N ASN A 360 -20.03 9.18 -16.89
CA ASN A 360 -20.78 8.43 -17.89
C ASN A 360 -20.40 8.93 -19.28
N GLU A 361 -20.53 8.08 -20.30
CA GLU A 361 -20.09 8.40 -21.67
C GLU A 361 -21.22 8.25 -22.67
N GLU A 362 -21.02 8.73 -23.90
CA GLU A 362 -21.91 8.47 -25.03
C GLU A 362 -21.71 7.08 -25.67
N PRO A 363 -22.64 6.63 -26.53
CA PRO A 363 -22.45 5.42 -27.33
C PRO A 363 -21.20 5.49 -28.21
N PRO A 364 -20.51 4.36 -28.43
CA PRO A 364 -20.90 3.01 -28.06
C PRO A 364 -20.43 2.56 -26.67
N THR A 365 -19.67 3.37 -25.92
CA THR A 365 -19.18 2.98 -24.59
C THR A 365 -20.35 2.63 -23.66
N TYR A 366 -21.40 3.46 -23.68
CA TYR A 366 -22.63 3.23 -22.93
C TYR A 366 -23.82 3.04 -23.89
N PRO A 367 -24.91 2.38 -23.44
CA PRO A 367 -26.18 2.43 -24.14
C PRO A 367 -26.66 3.86 -24.33
N ASP A 368 -27.34 4.14 -25.44
CA ASP A 368 -28.00 5.43 -25.65
C ASP A 368 -29.13 5.60 -24.62
N PHE A 369 -28.86 6.38 -23.57
CA PHE A 369 -29.79 6.61 -22.47
C PHE A 369 -31.12 7.21 -22.93
N THR A 370 -31.15 7.92 -24.06
CA THR A 370 -32.39 8.51 -24.60
C THR A 370 -33.30 7.47 -25.26
N LYS A 371 -32.75 6.32 -25.67
CA LYS A 371 -33.47 5.22 -26.32
C LYS A 371 -33.74 4.04 -25.38
N ASN A 372 -33.00 3.92 -24.29
CA ASN A 372 -33.11 2.81 -23.35
C ASN A 372 -33.54 3.29 -21.95
N GLN A 373 -34.84 3.55 -21.79
CA GLN A 373 -35.41 4.05 -20.54
C GLN A 373 -35.14 3.12 -19.35
N THR A 374 -35.19 1.80 -19.55
CA THR A 374 -34.94 0.82 -18.47
C THR A 374 -33.52 0.95 -17.94
N TYR A 375 -32.53 1.01 -18.84
CA TYR A 375 -31.14 1.18 -18.44
C TYR A 375 -30.88 2.55 -17.82
N TYR A 376 -31.48 3.61 -18.36
CA TYR A 376 -31.43 4.95 -17.77
C TYR A 376 -31.94 4.96 -16.33
N LEU A 377 -33.15 4.44 -16.08
CA LEU A 377 -33.75 4.45 -14.74
C LEU A 377 -32.93 3.60 -13.74
N TRP A 378 -32.36 2.49 -14.20
CA TRP A 378 -31.44 1.70 -13.39
C TRP A 378 -30.18 2.51 -13.03
N SER A 379 -29.49 3.07 -14.02
CA SER A 379 -28.25 3.82 -13.83
C SER A 379 -28.46 5.08 -12.98
N ARG A 380 -29.56 5.81 -13.21
CA ARG A 380 -30.01 6.96 -12.40
C ARG A 380 -30.17 6.60 -10.93
N ASN A 381 -30.86 5.51 -10.63
CA ASN A 381 -31.11 5.11 -9.25
C ASN A 381 -29.84 4.62 -8.54
N GLN A 382 -28.91 4.01 -9.28
CA GLN A 382 -27.59 3.64 -8.75
C GLN A 382 -26.70 4.86 -8.51
N LEU A 383 -26.72 5.85 -9.41
CA LEU A 383 -26.07 7.15 -9.22
C LEU A 383 -26.60 7.87 -7.96
N LEU A 384 -27.91 7.89 -7.76
CA LEU A 384 -28.52 8.47 -6.56
C LEU A 384 -28.01 7.80 -5.27
N LYS A 385 -28.06 6.46 -5.21
CA LYS A 385 -27.57 5.68 -4.06
C LYS A 385 -26.10 5.98 -3.77
N PHE A 386 -25.26 5.99 -4.80
CA PHE A 386 -23.84 6.27 -4.67
C PHE A 386 -23.59 7.70 -4.18
N ALA A 387 -24.25 8.70 -4.77
CA ALA A 387 -24.06 10.10 -4.39
C ALA A 387 -24.53 10.39 -2.97
N GLU A 388 -25.66 9.82 -2.53
CA GLU A 388 -26.13 9.95 -1.15
C GLU A 388 -25.16 9.30 -0.15
N LEU A 389 -24.58 8.16 -0.52
CA LEU A 389 -23.52 7.52 0.27
C LEU A 389 -22.28 8.42 0.37
N VAL A 390 -21.79 8.95 -0.76
CA VAL A 390 -20.62 9.84 -0.79
C VAL A 390 -20.86 11.11 0.05
N HIS A 391 -22.04 11.72 -0.10
CA HIS A 391 -22.46 12.89 0.68
C HIS A 391 -22.52 12.59 2.19
N LYS A 392 -23.01 11.41 2.60
CA LYS A 392 -23.03 10.97 4.01
C LYS A 392 -21.63 10.96 4.65
N TYR A 393 -20.58 10.70 3.86
CA TYR A 393 -19.19 10.74 4.33
C TYR A 393 -18.55 12.13 4.25
N GLY A 394 -19.26 13.14 3.72
CA GLY A 394 -18.72 14.48 3.48
C GLY A 394 -17.65 14.52 2.38
N ALA A 395 -17.61 13.50 1.51
CA ALA A 395 -16.59 13.38 0.49
C ALA A 395 -16.92 14.26 -0.73
N ALA A 396 -15.89 14.92 -1.28
CA ALA A 396 -16.03 15.75 -2.47
C ALA A 396 -16.23 14.88 -3.72
N PHE A 397 -17.17 15.27 -4.57
CA PHE A 397 -17.60 14.49 -5.73
C PHE A 397 -17.78 15.36 -6.97
N ASP A 398 -17.04 15.00 -8.02
CA ASP A 398 -17.12 15.57 -9.35
C ASP A 398 -17.78 14.54 -10.28
N TRP A 399 -19.03 14.80 -10.64
CA TRP A 399 -19.79 13.96 -11.56
C TRP A 399 -19.75 14.56 -12.97
N GLN A 400 -19.09 13.85 -13.88
CA GLN A 400 -18.81 14.29 -15.23
C GLN A 400 -19.68 13.50 -16.19
N SER A 401 -20.58 14.20 -16.88
CA SER A 401 -21.61 13.55 -17.70
C SER A 401 -21.48 13.92 -19.17
N ASP A 402 -21.61 12.91 -20.03
CA ASP A 402 -21.79 13.10 -21.46
C ASP A 402 -23.28 13.43 -21.78
N TRP A 403 -23.55 13.86 -23.01
CA TRP A 403 -24.82 14.46 -23.42
C TRP A 403 -26.01 13.50 -23.33
N THR A 404 -25.80 12.21 -23.58
CA THR A 404 -26.91 11.24 -23.68
C THR A 404 -27.64 11.07 -22.36
N PHE A 405 -26.92 10.99 -21.25
CA PHE A 405 -27.51 10.88 -19.92
C PHE A 405 -28.29 12.15 -19.57
N LEU A 406 -27.70 13.33 -19.75
CA LEU A 406 -28.35 14.62 -19.49
C LEU A 406 -29.64 14.81 -20.30
N LYS A 407 -29.65 14.40 -21.57
CA LYS A 407 -30.87 14.41 -22.38
C LYS A 407 -31.92 13.44 -21.85
N ALA A 408 -31.51 12.23 -21.44
CA ALA A 408 -32.42 11.26 -20.86
C ALA A 408 -33.07 11.79 -19.57
N VAL A 409 -32.34 12.56 -18.74
CA VAL A 409 -32.90 13.28 -17.58
C VAL A 409 -34.05 14.19 -18.02
N SER A 410 -33.85 15.03 -19.04
CA SER A 410 -34.89 15.95 -19.54
C SER A 410 -36.15 15.22 -20.07
N ILE A 411 -36.00 13.97 -20.53
CA ILE A 411 -37.08 13.15 -21.07
C ILE A 411 -37.82 12.43 -19.95
N PHE A 412 -37.09 11.76 -19.06
CA PHE A 412 -37.62 10.75 -18.14
C PHE A 412 -37.75 11.18 -16.68
N ASP A 413 -37.01 12.19 -16.19
CA ASP A 413 -37.11 12.66 -14.80
C ASP A 413 -38.34 13.56 -14.58
N LYS A 414 -39.52 12.93 -14.66
CA LYS A 414 -40.83 13.58 -14.50
C LYS A 414 -41.79 12.67 -13.74
N GLY A 415 -42.86 13.24 -13.22
CA GLY A 415 -43.92 12.48 -12.55
C GLY A 415 -43.41 11.72 -11.33
N THR A 416 -43.61 10.40 -11.29
CA THR A 416 -43.20 9.56 -10.14
C THR A 416 -41.69 9.36 -10.04
N VAL A 417 -40.93 9.54 -11.12
CA VAL A 417 -39.47 9.32 -11.14
C VAL A 417 -38.73 10.26 -10.20
N VAL A 418 -39.22 11.50 -10.04
CA VAL A 418 -38.59 12.53 -9.20
C VAL A 418 -38.98 12.46 -7.71
N GLN A 419 -39.83 11.49 -7.32
CA GLN A 419 -40.29 11.38 -5.94
C GLN A 419 -39.15 11.07 -4.96
N ASN A 420 -38.16 10.29 -5.38
CA ASN A 420 -36.96 9.96 -4.58
C ASN A 420 -35.87 11.06 -4.59
N THR A 421 -36.16 12.20 -5.21
CA THR A 421 -35.22 13.33 -5.40
C THR A 421 -35.92 14.66 -5.03
N LYS A 422 -36.85 14.59 -4.07
CA LYS A 422 -37.63 15.73 -3.54
C LYS A 422 -38.33 16.56 -4.63
N GLY A 423 -38.76 15.89 -5.72
CA GLY A 423 -39.42 16.53 -6.85
C GLY A 423 -38.48 17.21 -7.86
N LYS A 424 -37.16 17.13 -7.66
CA LYS A 424 -36.14 17.64 -8.59
C LYS A 424 -35.72 16.55 -9.58
N ASN A 425 -35.23 16.96 -10.75
CA ASN A 425 -34.51 16.01 -11.59
C ASN A 425 -33.19 15.60 -10.91
N ILE A 426 -32.63 14.44 -11.26
CA ILE A 426 -31.46 13.89 -10.59
C ILE A 426 -30.28 14.87 -10.57
N VAL A 427 -30.01 15.59 -11.66
CA VAL A 427 -28.86 16.52 -11.76
C VAL A 427 -29.03 17.70 -10.80
N ALA A 428 -30.23 18.28 -10.74
CA ALA A 428 -30.55 19.34 -9.77
C ALA A 428 -30.47 18.83 -8.32
N TYR A 429 -30.87 17.60 -8.04
CA TYR A 429 -30.72 17.02 -6.71
C TYR A 429 -29.25 16.80 -6.32
N LEU A 430 -28.43 16.24 -7.22
CA LEU A 430 -26.99 16.08 -6.97
C LEU A 430 -26.32 17.41 -6.65
N TYR A 431 -26.61 18.45 -7.44
CA TYR A 431 -26.02 19.78 -7.28
C TYR A 431 -26.52 20.50 -6.01
N GLU A 432 -27.83 20.65 -5.86
CA GLU A 432 -28.41 21.52 -4.82
C GLU A 432 -28.53 20.87 -3.45
N ASP A 433 -28.77 19.55 -3.39
CA ASP A 433 -29.01 18.84 -2.14
C ASP A 433 -27.77 18.09 -1.64
N LEU A 434 -26.91 17.61 -2.55
CA LEU A 434 -25.74 16.81 -2.19
C LEU A 434 -24.40 17.55 -2.36
N GLY A 435 -24.40 18.72 -3.00
CA GLY A 435 -23.19 19.54 -3.20
C GLY A 435 -22.21 18.95 -4.22
N VAL A 436 -22.71 18.16 -5.18
CA VAL A 436 -21.89 17.52 -6.22
C VAL A 436 -21.50 18.54 -7.29
N SER A 437 -20.23 18.57 -7.69
CA SER A 437 -19.79 19.31 -8.87
C SER A 437 -20.28 18.61 -10.13
N VAL A 438 -20.92 19.35 -11.04
CA VAL A 438 -21.48 18.81 -12.28
C VAL A 438 -20.66 19.32 -13.45
N ASP A 439 -19.82 18.42 -13.99
CA ASP A 439 -18.80 18.78 -14.97
C ASP A 439 -19.22 18.38 -16.39
N PRO A 440 -19.02 19.24 -17.39
CA PRO A 440 -19.15 18.84 -18.78
C PRO A 440 -18.06 17.81 -19.17
N HIS A 441 -18.48 16.66 -19.68
CA HIS A 441 -17.64 15.67 -20.37
C HIS A 441 -18.17 15.47 -21.79
N ALA A 442 -17.28 15.36 -22.78
CA ALA A 442 -17.69 15.09 -24.15
C ALA A 442 -16.59 14.39 -24.96
N HIS A 443 -17.00 13.38 -25.73
CA HIS A 443 -16.21 12.82 -26.83
C HIS A 443 -16.36 13.58 -28.15
N GLU A 444 -17.29 14.55 -28.18
CA GLU A 444 -17.48 15.49 -29.28
C GLU A 444 -17.86 14.83 -30.61
N THR A 445 -18.52 13.67 -30.57
CA THR A 445 -19.06 13.06 -31.81
C THR A 445 -20.27 13.83 -32.34
N VAL A 446 -21.06 14.43 -31.44
CA VAL A 446 -22.24 15.26 -31.78
C VAL A 446 -22.30 16.54 -30.93
N TYR A 447 -22.16 16.42 -29.61
CA TYR A 447 -22.23 17.54 -28.67
C TYR A 447 -20.82 17.89 -28.20
N ASN A 448 -20.46 19.17 -28.24
CA ASN A 448 -19.19 19.62 -27.64
C ASN A 448 -19.38 20.03 -26.16
N TYR A 449 -18.29 20.39 -25.48
CA TYR A 449 -18.33 20.78 -24.07
C TYR A 449 -19.29 21.94 -23.78
N ALA A 450 -19.42 22.91 -24.68
CA ALA A 450 -20.36 24.02 -24.52
C ALA A 450 -21.82 23.57 -24.68
N ASP A 451 -22.08 22.59 -25.55
CA ASP A 451 -23.40 21.98 -25.66
C ASP A 451 -23.77 21.15 -24.43
N VAL A 452 -22.82 20.40 -23.87
CA VAL A 452 -23.02 19.62 -22.63
C VAL A 452 -23.27 20.55 -21.44
N ALA A 453 -22.47 21.62 -21.31
CA ALA A 453 -22.70 22.67 -20.33
C ALA A 453 -24.10 23.29 -20.48
N GLU A 454 -24.58 23.50 -21.70
CA GLU A 454 -25.94 23.99 -21.93
C GLU A 454 -27.01 22.99 -21.52
N LEU A 455 -26.83 21.70 -21.79
CA LEU A 455 -27.75 20.66 -21.31
C LEU A 455 -27.84 20.65 -19.78
N ILE A 456 -26.73 20.86 -19.07
CA ILE A 456 -26.72 21.01 -17.60
C ILE A 456 -27.55 22.24 -17.18
N ARG A 457 -27.38 23.39 -17.85
CA ARG A 457 -28.18 24.61 -17.60
C ARG A 457 -29.66 24.40 -17.84
N MET A 458 -30.03 23.69 -18.89
CA MET A 458 -31.43 23.36 -19.20
C MET A 458 -32.08 22.47 -18.13
N LEU A 459 -31.29 21.77 -17.32
CA LEU A 459 -31.76 21.00 -16.15
C LEU A 459 -31.83 21.84 -14.86
N GLY A 460 -31.57 23.15 -14.94
CA GLY A 460 -31.64 24.09 -13.83
C GLY A 460 -30.36 24.20 -13.00
N VAL A 461 -29.24 23.63 -13.47
CA VAL A 461 -27.97 23.58 -12.73
C VAL A 461 -26.90 24.43 -13.42
N SER A 462 -26.03 25.07 -12.64
CA SER A 462 -24.85 25.73 -13.19
C SER A 462 -23.75 24.68 -13.44
N PRO A 463 -23.27 24.48 -14.68
CA PRO A 463 -22.15 23.60 -14.94
C PRO A 463 -20.87 24.19 -14.33
N SER A 464 -19.99 23.31 -13.85
CA SER A 464 -18.64 23.70 -13.44
C SER A 464 -17.81 24.19 -14.64
N ARG A 465 -16.60 24.67 -14.34
CA ARG A 465 -15.60 25.11 -15.33
C ARG A 465 -14.51 24.06 -15.52
N VAL A 466 -14.80 22.81 -15.16
CA VAL A 466 -13.92 21.65 -15.31
C VAL A 466 -14.18 21.00 -16.67
N VAL A 467 -13.11 20.75 -17.42
CA VAL A 467 -13.12 19.81 -18.54
C VAL A 467 -12.97 18.41 -17.96
N GLY A 468 -14.06 17.64 -17.96
CA GLY A 468 -14.04 16.28 -17.48
C GLY A 468 -13.42 15.33 -18.50
N GLY A 469 -12.11 15.09 -18.47
CA GLY A 469 -11.41 14.19 -19.38
C GLY A 469 -11.08 14.80 -20.75
N PHE A 470 -9.87 14.53 -21.27
CA PHE A 470 -9.46 14.97 -22.61
C PHE A 470 -8.19 14.23 -23.07
N LEU A 471 -7.95 14.27 -24.38
CA LEU A 471 -6.75 13.72 -25.00
C LEU A 471 -5.58 14.70 -24.89
N TYR A 472 -4.55 14.31 -24.13
CA TYR A 472 -3.29 15.06 -24.05
C TYR A 472 -2.22 14.52 -25.01
N TYR A 473 -2.34 13.26 -25.45
CA TYR A 473 -1.40 12.61 -26.35
C TYR A 473 -2.11 11.69 -27.36
N PRO A 474 -1.68 11.64 -28.64
CA PRO A 474 -0.61 12.44 -29.25
C PRO A 474 -0.97 13.94 -29.27
N PRO A 475 0.02 14.85 -29.27
CA PRO A 475 -0.23 16.30 -29.22
C PRO A 475 -1.17 16.80 -30.32
N ASP A 476 -1.05 16.24 -31.53
CA ASP A 476 -1.84 16.62 -32.71
C ASP A 476 -3.15 15.85 -32.86
N ASN A 477 -3.69 15.35 -31.76
CA ASN A 477 -5.01 14.73 -31.75
C ASN A 477 -6.10 15.77 -32.14
N PRO A 478 -7.20 15.32 -32.77
CA PRO A 478 -8.24 16.22 -33.28
C PRO A 478 -9.06 16.91 -32.18
N GLN A 479 -9.04 16.40 -30.93
CA GLN A 479 -9.76 17.04 -29.82
C GLN A 479 -9.12 18.38 -29.46
N GLY A 480 -7.79 18.45 -29.47
CA GLY A 480 -7.00 19.68 -29.36
C GLY A 480 -7.34 20.48 -28.10
N TRP A 481 -6.96 19.99 -26.92
CA TRP A 481 -7.34 20.55 -25.62
C TRP A 481 -7.03 22.04 -25.45
N GLU A 482 -6.05 22.60 -26.15
CA GLU A 482 -5.72 24.03 -26.10
C GLU A 482 -6.88 24.95 -26.50
N LYS A 483 -7.89 24.43 -27.23
CA LYS A 483 -9.12 25.18 -27.55
C LYS A 483 -9.85 25.67 -26.30
N PHE A 484 -9.68 25.00 -25.16
CA PHE A 484 -10.32 25.35 -23.89
C PHE A 484 -9.79 26.66 -23.29
N ARG A 485 -8.68 27.22 -23.81
CA ARG A 485 -8.15 28.53 -23.39
C ARG A 485 -9.15 29.66 -23.66
N GLU A 486 -9.95 29.49 -24.72
CA GLU A 486 -10.95 30.45 -25.17
C GLU A 486 -12.37 29.97 -24.87
N PRO A 487 -13.36 30.88 -24.76
CA PRO A 487 -14.76 30.48 -24.69
C PRO A 487 -15.17 29.63 -25.91
N LEU A 488 -15.74 28.46 -25.65
CA LEU A 488 -16.29 27.57 -26.67
C LEU A 488 -17.74 27.92 -26.97
N LYS A 489 -18.12 27.82 -28.25
CA LYS A 489 -19.52 27.88 -28.70
C LYS A 489 -20.05 26.48 -28.92
N GLY A 490 -21.32 26.26 -28.61
CA GLY A 490 -21.99 25.00 -28.89
C GLY A 490 -22.05 24.66 -30.39
N SER A 491 -21.84 23.39 -30.73
CA SER A 491 -22.03 22.87 -32.09
C SER A 491 -23.51 22.65 -32.37
N VAL A 492 -24.27 22.19 -31.37
CA VAL A 492 -25.72 21.92 -31.43
C VAL A 492 -26.53 23.13 -30.96
N TYR A 493 -26.03 23.86 -29.97
CA TYR A 493 -26.61 25.09 -29.43
C TYR A 493 -25.66 26.28 -29.71
N PRO A 494 -25.70 26.91 -30.90
CA PRO A 494 -24.71 27.95 -31.27
C PRO A 494 -24.73 29.21 -30.41
N SER A 495 -25.82 29.46 -29.68
CA SER A 495 -25.92 30.55 -28.71
C SER A 495 -25.32 30.20 -27.34
N ALA A 496 -25.11 28.91 -27.04
CA ALA A 496 -24.48 28.47 -25.82
C ALA A 496 -22.98 28.79 -25.86
N VAL A 497 -22.49 29.38 -24.77
CA VAL A 497 -21.07 29.67 -24.56
C VAL A 497 -20.64 29.08 -23.23
N TRP A 498 -19.48 28.43 -23.20
CA TRP A 498 -18.88 27.90 -21.99
C TRP A 498 -17.37 28.08 -22.02
N LYS A 499 -16.76 28.36 -20.87
CA LYS A 499 -15.31 28.58 -20.75
C LYS A 499 -14.76 27.76 -19.58
N ALA A 500 -13.83 26.87 -19.91
CA ALA A 500 -13.07 26.11 -18.95
C ALA A 500 -12.12 26.98 -18.13
N GLU A 501 -11.77 26.50 -16.95
CA GLU A 501 -10.65 26.98 -16.13
C GLU A 501 -9.78 25.82 -15.66
N VAL A 502 -10.40 24.66 -15.40
CA VAL A 502 -9.74 23.47 -14.89
C VAL A 502 -9.77 22.36 -15.93
N LEU A 503 -8.65 21.68 -16.09
CA LEU A 503 -8.48 20.48 -16.88
C LEU A 503 -8.28 19.30 -15.93
N TRP A 504 -8.99 18.20 -16.17
CA TRP A 504 -8.77 16.95 -15.48
C TRP A 504 -8.83 15.78 -16.47
N GLY A 505 -8.21 14.67 -16.11
CA GLY A 505 -8.43 13.42 -16.83
C GLY A 505 -7.63 13.29 -18.13
N ALA A 506 -6.40 13.81 -18.18
CA ALA A 506 -5.53 13.67 -19.35
C ALA A 506 -5.30 12.18 -19.69
N SER A 507 -5.67 11.78 -20.90
CA SER A 507 -5.51 10.41 -21.39
C SER A 507 -4.86 10.34 -22.77
N THR A 508 -4.22 9.21 -23.04
CA THR A 508 -3.77 8.86 -24.39
C THR A 508 -4.97 8.43 -25.24
N TYR A 509 -4.89 8.64 -26.55
CA TYR A 509 -5.91 8.16 -27.48
C TYR A 509 -6.20 6.66 -27.28
N HIS A 510 -7.46 6.32 -27.04
CA HIS A 510 -7.94 4.96 -26.69
C HIS A 510 -7.23 4.30 -25.51
N HIS A 511 -6.59 5.08 -24.63
CA HIS A 511 -5.78 4.58 -23.51
C HIS A 511 -4.69 3.59 -23.96
N GLN A 512 -4.20 3.71 -25.20
CA GLN A 512 -3.21 2.80 -25.78
C GLN A 512 -1.77 3.10 -25.31
N GLY A 513 -1.55 4.26 -24.69
CA GLY A 513 -0.26 4.68 -24.15
C GLY A 513 -0.31 4.90 -22.64
N LEU A 514 0.68 5.64 -22.13
CA LEU A 514 0.67 6.05 -20.74
C LEU A 514 -0.26 7.23 -20.54
N ASP A 515 -1.37 6.95 -19.89
CA ASP A 515 -2.18 7.95 -19.25
C ASP A 515 -1.40 8.71 -18.17
N LEU A 516 -1.74 9.97 -17.93
CA LEU A 516 -0.94 10.80 -17.02
C LEU A 516 -1.29 10.54 -15.55
N HIS A 517 -0.49 9.71 -14.88
CA HIS A 517 -0.59 9.45 -13.44
C HIS A 517 0.28 10.40 -12.61
N ALA A 518 0.06 11.70 -12.76
CA ALA A 518 0.71 12.73 -11.95
C ALA A 518 -0.18 13.18 -10.78
N SER A 519 0.45 13.50 -9.66
CA SER A 519 -0.13 14.22 -8.51
C SER A 519 0.31 15.68 -8.55
N GLY A 520 -0.55 16.59 -8.08
CA GLY A 520 -0.28 18.03 -7.99
C GLY A 520 -1.07 18.85 -9.01
N VAL A 521 -0.74 20.13 -9.08
CA VAL A 521 -1.46 21.14 -9.87
C VAL A 521 -0.46 22.01 -10.62
N TRP A 522 -0.72 22.26 -11.91
CA TRP A 522 0.09 23.15 -12.73
C TRP A 522 -0.72 23.69 -13.91
N LYS A 523 -0.28 24.81 -14.49
CA LYS A 523 -0.75 25.31 -15.78
C LYS A 523 0.07 24.72 -16.95
N PRO A 524 -0.46 23.80 -17.79
CA PRO A 524 0.29 23.20 -18.89
C PRO A 524 0.67 24.24 -19.95
N LYS A 525 1.94 24.27 -20.35
CA LYS A 525 2.48 25.23 -21.33
C LYS A 525 1.77 25.15 -22.68
N ASP A 526 1.85 24.00 -23.34
CA ASP A 526 1.24 23.74 -24.64
C ASP A 526 1.10 22.23 -24.90
N ARG A 527 0.49 21.86 -26.03
CA ARG A 527 0.25 20.44 -26.38
C ARG A 527 1.52 19.59 -26.51
N TYR A 528 2.68 20.20 -26.78
CA TYR A 528 3.97 19.50 -26.92
C TYR A 528 4.79 19.50 -25.63
N HIS A 529 4.38 20.29 -24.64
CA HIS A 529 5.06 20.41 -23.34
C HIS A 529 4.05 20.32 -22.19
N PHE A 530 3.16 19.32 -22.23
CA PHE A 530 2.02 19.22 -21.31
C PHE A 530 2.42 19.15 -19.83
N ILE A 531 3.54 18.50 -19.51
CA ILE A 531 4.10 18.40 -18.15
C ILE A 531 5.05 19.56 -17.80
N THR A 532 5.03 20.64 -18.56
CA THR A 532 5.79 21.88 -18.27
C THR A 532 4.84 22.95 -17.79
N HIS A 533 5.17 23.58 -16.67
CA HIS A 533 4.40 24.70 -16.14
C HIS A 533 4.68 26.01 -16.89
N ASP A 534 3.63 26.75 -17.26
CA ASP A 534 3.72 28.12 -17.74
C ASP A 534 2.73 29.02 -16.98
N PRO A 535 3.20 29.98 -16.16
CA PRO A 535 2.33 30.85 -15.38
C PRO A 535 1.43 31.76 -16.25
N GLY A 536 1.81 31.99 -17.51
CA GLY A 536 1.03 32.78 -18.48
C GLY A 536 -0.17 32.04 -19.07
N GLN A 537 -0.28 30.73 -18.85
CA GLN A 537 -1.39 29.93 -19.37
C GLN A 537 -2.64 30.05 -18.48
N PRO A 538 -3.85 30.13 -19.07
CA PRO A 538 -5.08 30.33 -18.30
C PRO A 538 -5.65 29.03 -17.71
N LEU A 539 -5.28 27.87 -18.27
CA LEU A 539 -5.84 26.57 -17.88
C LEU A 539 -5.02 25.93 -16.77
N ILE A 540 -5.70 25.52 -15.70
CA ILE A 540 -5.11 24.81 -14.56
C ILE A 540 -5.38 23.32 -14.74
N TYR A 541 -4.35 22.48 -14.70
CA TYR A 541 -4.51 21.04 -14.68
C TYR A 541 -4.40 20.50 -13.26
N VAL A 542 -5.36 19.68 -12.85
CA VAL A 542 -5.37 18.95 -11.57
C VAL A 542 -5.02 17.49 -11.83
N GLY A 543 -3.89 17.04 -11.26
CA GLY A 543 -3.41 15.67 -11.37
C GLY A 543 -4.25 14.67 -10.59
N GLY A 544 -4.46 13.48 -11.16
CA GLY A 544 -5.31 12.45 -10.55
C GLY A 544 -4.58 11.32 -9.82
N TYR A 545 -3.26 11.19 -9.99
CA TYR A 545 -2.37 10.12 -9.49
C TYR A 545 -2.94 8.68 -9.51
N ARG A 546 -2.40 7.78 -10.36
CA ARG A 546 -2.77 6.33 -10.44
C ARG A 546 -4.26 5.96 -10.62
N ARG A 547 -5.18 6.94 -10.66
CA ARG A 547 -6.62 6.89 -10.97
C ARG A 547 -7.22 5.47 -10.95
N SER A 548 -7.83 5.10 -9.82
CA SER A 548 -8.44 3.78 -9.66
C SER A 548 -9.70 3.85 -8.78
N ALA A 549 -10.73 3.08 -9.15
CA ALA A 549 -11.96 2.91 -8.37
C ALA A 549 -11.71 2.18 -7.05
N MET A 550 -10.65 1.37 -7.02
CA MET A 550 -10.20 0.59 -5.88
C MET A 550 -8.82 1.10 -5.41
N ILE A 551 -8.31 0.60 -4.29
CA ILE A 551 -6.98 0.97 -3.79
C ILE A 551 -6.87 2.49 -3.47
N LEU A 552 -7.99 3.13 -3.14
CA LEU A 552 -8.01 4.54 -2.68
C LEU A 552 -7.32 5.50 -3.67
N GLY A 553 -7.43 5.24 -4.98
CA GLY A 553 -6.78 6.07 -6.02
C GLY A 553 -5.24 6.07 -5.96
N GLY A 554 -4.58 5.11 -5.29
CA GLY A 554 -3.12 5.13 -5.11
C GLY A 554 -2.63 5.99 -3.94
N LEU A 555 -3.55 6.52 -3.12
CA LEU A 555 -3.22 7.27 -1.90
C LEU A 555 -2.19 6.57 -0.99
N PRO A 556 -2.25 5.24 -0.72
CA PRO A 556 -1.27 4.62 0.16
C PRO A 556 0.18 4.75 -0.33
N GLU A 557 0.39 4.84 -1.65
CA GLU A 557 1.71 5.07 -2.24
C GLU A 557 2.19 6.52 -2.02
N LEU A 558 1.30 7.51 -2.14
CA LEU A 558 1.64 8.90 -1.83
C LEU A 558 1.91 9.11 -0.33
N VAL A 559 1.13 8.46 0.54
CA VAL A 559 1.38 8.46 2.00
C VAL A 559 2.74 7.83 2.30
N MET A 560 3.09 6.71 1.66
CA MET A 560 4.42 6.14 1.75
C MET A 560 5.51 7.16 1.37
N TYR A 561 5.41 7.77 0.21
CA TYR A 561 6.39 8.75 -0.24
C TYR A 561 6.46 9.98 0.68
N ALA A 562 5.33 10.42 1.26
CA ALA A 562 5.31 11.52 2.23
C ALA A 562 6.11 11.16 3.49
N GLU A 563 5.88 9.99 4.07
CA GLU A 563 6.53 9.57 5.31
C GLU A 563 8.00 9.19 5.12
N GLU A 564 8.35 8.71 3.93
CA GLU A 564 9.74 8.44 3.56
C GLU A 564 10.52 9.73 3.23
N GLY A 565 9.83 10.88 3.14
CA GLY A 565 10.42 12.17 2.79
C GLY A 565 10.79 12.31 1.32
N VAL A 566 10.14 11.55 0.45
CA VAL A 566 10.27 11.63 -1.01
C VAL A 566 9.47 12.83 -1.54
N LEU A 567 8.37 13.19 -0.87
CA LEU A 567 7.53 14.32 -1.23
C LEU A 567 8.02 15.61 -0.55
N GLU A 568 7.88 16.74 -1.24
CA GLU A 568 8.25 18.08 -0.76
C GLU A 568 7.10 18.68 0.07
N ALA A 569 7.38 19.11 1.29
CA ALA A 569 6.34 19.45 2.27
C ALA A 569 5.50 20.70 1.92
N ASP A 570 6.01 21.61 1.10
CA ASP A 570 5.38 22.88 0.71
C ASP A 570 4.64 22.80 -0.63
N LYS A 571 4.51 21.60 -1.20
CA LYS A 571 3.84 21.35 -2.48
C LYS A 571 2.44 20.78 -2.29
N ILE A 572 1.54 21.13 -3.20
CA ILE A 572 0.19 20.55 -3.25
C ILE A 572 0.24 19.15 -3.87
N TYR A 573 -0.36 18.15 -3.21
CA TYR A 573 -0.55 16.81 -3.77
C TYR A 573 -2.02 16.49 -3.87
N THR A 574 -2.36 15.80 -4.94
CA THR A 574 -3.73 15.46 -5.32
C THR A 574 -3.85 14.00 -5.69
N VAL A 575 -5.00 13.41 -5.43
CA VAL A 575 -5.35 12.04 -5.83
C VAL A 575 -6.83 11.95 -6.15
N THR A 576 -7.18 11.16 -7.16
CA THR A 576 -8.58 10.94 -7.55
C THR A 576 -8.96 9.47 -7.46
N VAL A 577 -10.10 9.22 -6.82
CA VAL A 577 -10.77 7.93 -6.85
C VAL A 577 -11.74 7.94 -8.02
N PHE A 578 -11.36 7.29 -9.12
CA PHE A 578 -12.14 7.31 -10.35
C PHE A 578 -13.14 6.15 -10.38
N VAL A 579 -14.43 6.46 -10.56
CA VAL A 579 -15.51 5.46 -10.64
C VAL A 579 -16.25 5.61 -11.97
N SER A 580 -16.37 4.54 -12.75
CA SER A 580 -17.23 4.56 -13.94
C SER A 580 -18.69 4.34 -13.54
N GLN A 581 -19.64 5.14 -14.02
CA GLN A 581 -21.05 5.04 -13.64
C GLN A 581 -21.66 3.66 -13.99
N SER A 582 -21.13 2.96 -14.99
CA SER A 582 -21.53 1.60 -15.35
C SER A 582 -21.16 0.54 -14.32
N MET A 583 -20.22 0.84 -13.41
CA MET A 583 -19.81 -0.08 -12.34
C MET A 583 -20.80 -0.10 -11.17
N LEU A 584 -21.70 0.87 -11.10
CA LEU A 584 -22.57 1.02 -9.94
C LEU A 584 -23.60 -0.11 -9.85
N THR A 585 -23.41 -0.96 -8.86
CA THR A 585 -24.34 -1.98 -8.39
C THR A 585 -24.43 -1.89 -6.88
N ASP A 586 -25.45 -2.49 -6.26
CA ASP A 586 -25.58 -2.49 -4.79
C ASP A 586 -24.34 -3.12 -4.12
N ASP A 587 -23.79 -4.20 -4.70
CA ASP A 587 -22.56 -4.84 -4.22
C ASP A 587 -21.33 -3.94 -4.36
N PHE A 588 -21.20 -3.23 -5.50
CA PHE A 588 -20.09 -2.29 -5.71
C PHE A 588 -20.18 -1.11 -4.74
N ILE A 589 -21.37 -0.55 -4.53
CA ILE A 589 -21.58 0.58 -3.61
C ILE A 589 -21.23 0.17 -2.18
N GLN A 590 -21.64 -1.03 -1.74
CA GLN A 590 -21.26 -1.56 -0.43
C GLN A 590 -19.74 -1.76 -0.32
N ALA A 591 -19.12 -2.37 -1.33
CA ALA A 591 -17.67 -2.55 -1.37
C ALA A 591 -16.91 -1.21 -1.38
N PHE A 592 -17.44 -0.19 -2.05
CA PHE A 592 -16.86 1.15 -2.07
C PHE A 592 -16.96 1.81 -0.70
N GLU A 593 -18.08 1.66 0.03
CA GLU A 593 -18.18 2.11 1.42
C GLU A 593 -17.11 1.46 2.29
N ASP A 594 -17.00 0.13 2.22
CA ASP A 594 -16.13 -0.67 3.09
C ASP A 594 -14.65 -0.47 2.80
N TYR A 595 -14.29 -0.38 1.53
CA TYR A 595 -12.89 -0.40 1.10
C TYR A 595 -12.33 0.95 0.66
N VAL A 596 -13.18 1.97 0.48
CA VAL A 596 -12.75 3.31 0.06
C VAL A 596 -13.17 4.37 1.09
N LEU A 597 -14.47 4.55 1.32
CA LEU A 597 -14.97 5.66 2.14
C LEU A 597 -14.59 5.52 3.62
N LYS A 598 -14.76 4.33 4.22
CA LYS A 598 -14.37 4.09 5.62
C LYS A 598 -12.86 4.30 5.85
N PRO A 599 -11.94 3.75 5.03
CA PRO A 599 -10.52 4.06 5.17
C PRO A 599 -10.17 5.53 4.95
N LEU A 600 -10.75 6.21 3.96
CA LEU A 600 -10.51 7.64 3.73
C LEU A 600 -10.99 8.50 4.90
N LYS A 601 -12.09 8.12 5.53
CA LYS A 601 -12.57 8.80 6.74
C LYS A 601 -11.54 8.76 7.87
N LEU A 602 -10.87 7.61 8.07
CA LEU A 602 -9.81 7.51 9.07
C LEU A 602 -8.57 8.35 8.71
N TYR A 603 -8.20 8.44 7.43
CA TYR A 603 -7.13 9.34 7.00
C TYR A 603 -7.50 10.82 7.22
N GLU A 604 -8.74 11.20 6.95
CA GLU A 604 -9.26 12.56 7.17
C GLU A 604 -9.20 12.92 8.66
N GLU A 605 -9.69 12.03 9.53
CA GLU A 605 -9.63 12.20 11.00
C GLU A 605 -8.18 12.30 11.52
N GLN A 606 -7.21 11.76 10.78
CA GLN A 606 -5.78 11.85 11.08
C GLN A 606 -5.10 13.07 10.44
N GLY A 607 -5.82 13.88 9.67
CA GLY A 607 -5.30 15.05 8.96
C GLY A 607 -4.38 14.70 7.78
N VAL A 608 -4.41 13.45 7.31
CA VAL A 608 -3.60 12.99 6.17
C VAL A 608 -4.22 13.44 4.85
N VAL A 609 -5.55 13.52 4.78
CA VAL A 609 -6.29 13.93 3.58
C VAL A 609 -7.30 15.03 3.88
N GLU A 610 -7.63 15.80 2.85
CA GLU A 610 -8.72 16.78 2.83
C GLU A 610 -9.53 16.56 1.55
N TRP A 611 -10.85 16.51 1.68
CA TRP A 611 -11.74 16.41 0.52
C TRP A 611 -11.87 17.76 -0.18
N ALA A 612 -11.75 17.77 -1.50
CA ALA A 612 -11.99 18.95 -2.32
C ALA A 612 -12.41 18.53 -3.74
N THR A 613 -13.38 19.21 -4.32
CA THR A 613 -13.75 19.09 -5.74
C THR A 613 -12.60 19.59 -6.63
N LEU A 614 -12.64 19.32 -7.93
CA LEU A 614 -11.55 19.75 -8.82
C LEU A 614 -11.43 21.29 -8.90
N GLU A 615 -12.54 22.02 -8.83
CA GLU A 615 -12.54 23.49 -8.75
C GLU A 615 -11.98 23.99 -7.41
N GLU A 616 -12.36 23.36 -6.30
CA GLU A 616 -11.84 23.70 -4.97
C GLU A 616 -10.33 23.44 -4.88
N VAL A 617 -9.83 22.34 -5.46
CA VAL A 617 -8.38 22.07 -5.54
C VAL A 617 -7.65 23.17 -6.29
N ALA A 618 -8.19 23.63 -7.43
CA ALA A 618 -7.61 24.74 -8.19
C ALA A 618 -7.62 26.05 -7.38
N GLU A 619 -8.69 26.32 -6.63
CA GLU A 619 -8.78 27.50 -5.75
C GLU A 619 -7.80 27.42 -4.58
N ILE A 620 -7.67 26.25 -3.96
CA ILE A 620 -6.71 25.98 -2.89
C ILE A 620 -5.28 26.18 -3.40
N TRP A 621 -4.96 25.70 -4.60
CA TRP A 621 -3.65 25.91 -5.20
C TRP A 621 -3.32 27.39 -5.42
N LYS A 622 -4.28 28.19 -5.90
CA LYS A 622 -4.11 29.63 -6.06
C LYS A 622 -3.93 30.35 -4.72
N THR A 623 -4.77 30.03 -3.74
CA THR A 623 -4.88 30.79 -2.48
C THR A 623 -3.91 30.34 -1.39
N LYS A 624 -3.73 29.03 -1.20
CA LYS A 624 -2.86 28.46 -0.17
C LYS A 624 -1.43 28.21 -0.67
N PHE A 625 -1.27 27.86 -1.95
CA PHE A 625 0.04 27.50 -2.53
C PHE A 625 0.61 28.57 -3.48
N GLY A 626 -0.06 29.71 -3.66
CA GLY A 626 0.45 30.85 -4.42
C GLY A 626 0.77 30.51 -5.88
N GLU A 627 -0.01 29.61 -6.48
CA GLU A 627 0.19 29.11 -7.85
C GLU A 627 1.56 28.44 -8.10
N GLN A 628 2.24 27.96 -7.04
CA GLN A 628 3.50 27.22 -7.21
C GLN A 628 3.22 25.83 -7.80
N PRO A 629 3.76 25.47 -8.98
CA PRO A 629 3.45 24.19 -9.59
C PRO A 629 3.98 23.02 -8.77
N ASN A 630 3.25 21.92 -8.82
CA ASN A 630 3.74 20.60 -8.44
C ASN A 630 3.33 19.57 -9.49
N ILE A 631 4.30 18.80 -9.99
CA ILE A 631 4.10 17.76 -11.01
C ILE A 631 4.83 16.51 -10.54
N PHE A 632 4.22 15.77 -9.61
CA PHE A 632 4.78 14.54 -9.10
C PHE A 632 4.30 13.34 -9.90
N ILE A 633 5.15 12.83 -10.80
CA ILE A 633 4.90 11.60 -11.55
C ILE A 633 5.44 10.41 -10.76
N ALA A 634 4.66 9.33 -10.70
CA ALA A 634 5.04 8.07 -10.09
C ALA A 634 6.43 7.61 -10.56
N LEU A 635 7.27 7.14 -9.63
CA LEU A 635 8.70 6.93 -9.87
C LEU A 635 9.01 5.93 -11.00
N ASP A 636 8.17 4.92 -11.15
CA ASP A 636 8.25 3.86 -12.16
C ASP A 636 7.75 4.29 -13.56
N GLU A 637 7.00 5.39 -13.66
CA GLU A 637 6.47 5.92 -14.92
C GLU A 637 7.18 7.21 -15.36
N ARG A 638 7.92 7.85 -14.45
CA ARG A 638 8.54 9.18 -14.63
C ARG A 638 9.32 9.33 -15.93
N GLU A 639 10.23 8.42 -16.22
CA GLU A 639 11.09 8.53 -17.41
C GLU A 639 10.28 8.35 -18.70
N LYS A 640 9.33 7.42 -18.72
CA LYS A 640 8.47 7.20 -19.90
C LYS A 640 7.53 8.38 -20.17
N ILE A 641 7.01 9.02 -19.12
CA ILE A 641 6.18 10.24 -19.29
C ILE A 641 7.04 11.41 -19.79
N ARG A 642 8.29 11.54 -19.31
CA ARG A 642 9.23 12.57 -19.82
C ARG A 642 9.59 12.35 -21.29
N GLU A 643 9.68 11.10 -21.74
CA GLU A 643 9.92 10.78 -23.16
C GLU A 643 8.77 11.23 -24.08
N LEU A 644 7.53 11.30 -23.59
CA LEU A 644 6.39 11.81 -24.36
C LEU A 644 6.43 13.33 -24.57
N PHE A 645 7.10 14.05 -23.67
CA PHE A 645 7.19 15.52 -23.66
C PHE A 645 8.64 15.94 -23.37
N PRO A 646 9.55 15.84 -24.36
CA PRO A 646 10.94 16.23 -24.19
C PRO A 646 11.03 17.72 -23.80
N PRO A 647 12.03 18.09 -22.97
CA PRO A 647 12.16 19.43 -22.37
C PRO A 647 12.39 20.56 -23.37
#